data_AF-A0A0F2NIL2-F1
#
_entry.id   AF-A0A0F2NIL2-F1
#
_cell.length_a   1.000
_cell.length_b   1.000
_cell.length_c   1.000
_cell.angle_alpha   90.00
_cell.angle_beta   90.00
_cell.angle_gamma   90.00
#
_symmetry.space_group_name_H-M   'P 1'
#
loop_
_entity.id
_entity.type
_entity.pdbx_description
1 polymer ?
#
loop_
_entity_poly.entity_id
_entity_poly.type
_entity_poly.pdbx_seq_one_letter_code
_entity_poly.pdbx_strand_id
1 'polypeptide(L)'
;MFFLSASELWSEQLPLTFTDSANREITLERTPRRVVSLVPAMTEILVRLGAADSVVGITIPSILPPETAGKAIVGGFFHPDIDRVAELRPEVVFYGSLHEQAIAGLLDKAVCIRLTPRTIDESFADIRLLGKIFNASDKAAALIAEQQHELDVIALKVANIPANERQRVIRLMGTEPLMVPGDDSFQNEYIRRAGGIAPQFGHNGNIIPISLAQWQQFNPQIIYSCGRSRTFPLLQQPGWRDVDAVRNQRILFFPCELTCRLANGSGAFVSWLSASIYGEAFSKEDQYALAQEIVDRRALPIDLASVRQAEIITSNIADFRNKTLVVSFNRPMTVVSTLEGQKSGITAVANHFFPPPAWGLSHPRGLAGMRETDLRVLGLDTDSTAMLFTGVDMDNLAVIKKSWRQMEVIALVTAGVEGNAMRMGTDIGSFYEPEAPDTIAKPGTINILLLSNMKLTPRAMTRAIISATEGKTAAIEDLDIRSSYSGGSHSATGTGTDNIIVAEGEGQIIDATGGHTKMGELIAATVHDGVLEAIRRQNGLTAGRSIFKRLEERNIDLSKICHNDSALRTRVEQLLLQPRYASFLAAAFTISDEYERGLISDLAAFNSWCQAVADAIAGRPVILGEAADLDLPPVLAKAMAVFLGDHARTGTIGNIAQATQPVEK
;
A
#
# COMPACT_ATOMS: atom_id res chain seq x y z
N MET A 1 5.40 -10.95 53.35
CA MET A 1 5.99 -9.92 52.49
C MET A 1 5.34 -10.09 51.14
N PHE A 2 4.36 -9.24 50.80
CA PHE A 2 3.62 -9.33 49.54
C PHE A 2 4.54 -8.94 48.39
N PHE A 3 4.73 -9.83 47.42
CA PHE A 3 5.30 -9.49 46.13
C PHE A 3 4.22 -8.76 45.32
N LEU A 4 4.38 -7.45 45.15
CA LEU A 4 3.67 -6.70 44.12
C LEU A 4 4.20 -7.13 42.74
N SER A 5 3.31 -7.48 41.82
CA SER A 5 3.67 -7.75 40.43
C SER A 5 4.10 -6.46 39.75
N ALA A 6 5.19 -6.51 38.98
CA ALA A 6 5.76 -5.39 38.25
C ALA A 6 4.92 -4.94 37.03
N SER A 7 3.60 -5.10 37.09
CA SER A 7 2.64 -4.71 36.04
C SER A 7 1.89 -3.40 36.32
N GLU A 8 2.22 -2.70 37.42
CA GLU A 8 1.51 -1.49 37.89
C GLU A 8 2.38 -0.22 37.96
N LEU A 9 3.54 -0.21 37.32
CA LEU A 9 4.38 1.00 37.24
C LEU A 9 4.41 1.41 35.77
N TRP A 10 4.19 2.70 35.48
CA TRP A 10 4.01 3.33 34.16
C TRP A 10 2.59 3.28 33.55
N SER A 11 1.52 3.50 34.35
CA SER A 11 0.30 4.09 33.78
C SER A 11 0.49 5.60 33.67
N GLU A 12 0.54 6.15 32.45
CA GLU A 12 0.47 7.61 32.32
C GLU A 12 -0.82 8.15 32.94
N GLN A 13 -0.69 9.15 33.81
CA GLN A 13 -1.77 9.65 34.65
C GLN A 13 -2.82 10.37 33.81
N LEU A 14 -3.99 9.76 33.70
CA LEU A 14 -5.23 10.46 33.34
C LEU A 14 -5.77 11.15 34.62
N PRO A 15 -6.38 12.35 34.53
CA PRO A 15 -6.73 13.06 33.31
C PRO A 15 -5.54 13.64 32.54
N LEU A 16 -5.59 13.57 31.21
CA LEU A 16 -4.59 14.14 30.31
C LEU A 16 -5.14 15.44 29.70
N THR A 17 -4.51 16.57 30.01
CA THR A 17 -4.81 17.87 29.43
C THR A 17 -3.75 18.28 28.41
N PHE A 18 -4.19 18.74 27.23
CA PHE A 18 -3.31 19.19 26.15
C PHE A 18 -4.02 20.22 25.27
N THR A 19 -3.25 20.93 24.45
CA THR A 19 -3.77 21.87 23.45
C THR A 19 -3.76 21.21 22.08
N ASP A 20 -4.88 21.26 21.36
CA ASP A 20 -4.98 20.72 20.01
C ASP A 20 -4.52 21.74 18.93
N SER A 21 -4.51 21.35 17.65
CA SER A 21 -4.12 22.24 16.55
C SER A 21 -5.12 23.40 16.32
N ALA A 22 -6.24 23.44 17.03
CA ALA A 22 -7.20 24.55 17.09
C ALA A 22 -6.93 25.53 18.23
N ASN A 23 -5.84 25.36 18.98
CA ASN A 23 -5.53 26.11 20.18
C ASN A 23 -6.61 25.96 21.27
N ARG A 24 -7.31 24.82 21.28
CA ARG A 24 -8.30 24.51 22.31
C ARG A 24 -7.67 23.59 23.35
N GLU A 25 -7.92 23.89 24.61
CA GLU A 25 -7.54 23.00 25.71
C GLU A 25 -8.55 21.84 25.79
N ILE A 26 -8.04 20.62 25.68
CA ILE A 26 -8.82 19.39 25.73
C ILE A 26 -8.33 18.59 26.94
N THR A 27 -9.29 18.10 27.74
CA THR A 27 -9.00 17.17 28.83
C THR A 27 -9.68 15.84 28.56
N LEU A 28 -8.89 14.76 28.58
CA LEU A 28 -9.38 13.39 28.49
C LEU A 28 -9.26 12.72 29.86
N GLU A 29 -10.40 12.35 30.43
CA GLU A 29 -10.49 11.68 31.74
C GLU A 29 -10.04 10.21 31.69
N ARG A 30 -10.09 9.59 30.50
CA ARG A 30 -9.69 8.21 30.29
C ARG A 30 -9.25 7.95 28.84
N THR A 31 -8.53 6.85 28.63
CA THR A 31 -8.22 6.36 27.28
C THR A 31 -9.52 6.04 26.52
N PRO A 32 -9.73 6.63 25.33
CA PRO A 32 -10.95 6.44 24.57
C PRO A 32 -10.98 5.05 23.92
N ARG A 33 -12.15 4.40 23.93
CA ARG A 33 -12.39 3.06 23.36
C ARG A 33 -13.22 3.07 22.08
N ARG A 34 -13.87 4.20 21.77
CA ARG A 34 -14.69 4.38 20.57
C ARG A 34 -14.26 5.66 19.86
N VAL A 35 -13.36 5.50 18.91
CA VAL A 35 -12.72 6.59 18.18
C VAL A 35 -13.21 6.58 16.74
N VAL A 36 -13.62 7.74 16.24
CA VAL A 36 -13.78 7.94 14.80
C VAL A 36 -12.64 8.81 14.31
N SER A 37 -11.94 8.34 13.27
CA SER A 37 -10.87 9.09 12.62
C SER A 37 -11.34 9.57 11.25
N LEU A 38 -11.49 10.89 11.10
CA LEU A 38 -11.80 11.50 9.81
C LEU A 38 -10.54 11.75 8.99
N VAL A 39 -9.35 11.63 9.59
CA VAL A 39 -8.07 11.98 8.97
C VAL A 39 -7.24 10.72 8.75
N PRO A 40 -6.89 10.38 7.50
CA PRO A 40 -6.13 9.16 7.21
C PRO A 40 -4.80 9.04 7.95
N ALA A 41 -4.05 10.15 8.07
CA ALA A 41 -2.79 10.18 8.82
C ALA A 41 -2.96 9.78 10.28
N MET A 42 -4.05 10.20 10.93
CA MET A 42 -4.33 9.84 12.32
C MET A 42 -4.68 8.36 12.43
N THR A 43 -5.46 7.83 11.47
CA THR A 43 -5.76 6.40 11.40
C THR A 43 -4.48 5.57 11.32
N GLU A 44 -3.54 5.94 10.45
CA GLU A 44 -2.26 5.25 10.29
C GLU A 44 -1.39 5.29 11.56
N ILE A 45 -1.31 6.42 12.24
CA ILE A 45 -0.58 6.53 13.51
C ILE A 45 -1.24 5.65 14.58
N LEU A 46 -2.57 5.71 14.72
CA LEU A 46 -3.31 4.89 15.68
C LEU A 46 -3.06 3.39 15.46
N VAL A 47 -3.03 2.94 14.21
CA VAL A 47 -2.69 1.54 13.89
C VAL A 47 -1.26 1.20 14.33
N ARG A 48 -0.25 2.02 14.01
CA ARG A 48 1.14 1.77 14.41
C ARG A 48 1.34 1.76 15.93
N LEU A 49 0.54 2.54 16.66
CA LEU A 49 0.55 2.52 18.13
C LEU A 49 -0.17 1.30 18.73
N GLY A 50 -0.82 0.47 17.89
CA GLY A 50 -1.63 -0.67 18.33
C GLY A 50 -2.98 -0.27 18.91
N ALA A 51 -3.49 0.92 18.57
CA ALA A 51 -4.78 1.43 18.99
C ALA A 51 -5.91 1.17 17.97
N ALA A 52 -5.66 0.32 16.96
CA ALA A 52 -6.62 -0.01 15.91
C ALA A 52 -7.96 -0.52 16.46
N ASP A 53 -7.96 -1.26 17.57
CA ASP A 53 -9.19 -1.79 18.20
C ASP A 53 -10.10 -0.69 18.76
N SER A 54 -9.53 0.45 19.17
CA SER A 54 -10.32 1.59 19.65
C SER A 54 -10.97 2.37 18.50
N VAL A 55 -10.48 2.21 17.27
CA VAL A 55 -11.06 2.85 16.08
C VAL A 55 -12.30 2.09 15.64
N VAL A 56 -13.44 2.77 15.62
CA VAL A 56 -14.75 2.21 15.21
C VAL A 56 -15.23 2.76 13.88
N GLY A 57 -14.71 3.91 13.44
CA GLY A 57 -15.08 4.53 12.15
C GLY A 57 -13.92 5.25 11.47
N ILE A 58 -13.87 5.14 10.15
CA ILE A 58 -12.82 5.69 9.28
C ILE A 58 -13.39 6.28 7.99
N THR A 59 -12.67 7.19 7.33
CA THR A 59 -13.02 7.68 5.99
C THR A 59 -12.55 6.73 4.89
N ILE A 60 -13.15 6.83 3.69
CA ILE A 60 -12.80 6.00 2.51
C ILE A 60 -11.28 5.95 2.26
N PRO A 61 -10.50 7.06 2.29
CA PRO A 61 -9.05 6.98 2.02
C PRO A 61 -8.22 6.31 3.13
N SER A 62 -8.85 5.86 4.22
CA SER A 62 -8.23 5.22 5.39
C SER A 62 -8.48 3.70 5.45
N ILE A 63 -8.99 3.08 4.37
CA ILE A 63 -9.24 1.63 4.28
C ILE A 63 -7.95 0.80 4.36
N LEU A 64 -6.79 1.43 4.19
CA LEU A 64 -5.47 0.88 4.46
C LEU A 64 -4.88 1.66 5.63
N PRO A 65 -4.22 1.02 6.62
CA PRO A 65 -3.56 -0.30 6.63
C PRO A 65 -4.47 -1.52 6.96
N PRO A 66 -3.99 -2.79 6.84
CA PRO A 66 -4.80 -4.02 7.04
C PRO A 66 -5.66 -4.07 8.30
N GLU A 67 -5.18 -3.45 9.38
CA GLU A 67 -5.84 -3.41 10.69
C GLU A 67 -7.12 -2.57 10.69
N THR A 68 -7.37 -1.79 9.62
CA THR A 68 -8.62 -1.06 9.42
C THR A 68 -9.65 -1.87 8.63
N ALA A 69 -9.31 -3.11 8.22
CA ALA A 69 -10.27 -4.01 7.60
C ALA A 69 -11.48 -4.26 8.51
N GLY A 70 -12.68 -4.11 7.95
CA GLY A 70 -13.95 -4.30 8.66
C GLY A 70 -14.39 -3.12 9.55
N LYS A 71 -13.60 -2.05 9.67
CA LYS A 71 -14.04 -0.82 10.36
C LYS A 71 -15.17 -0.13 9.59
N ALA A 72 -16.07 0.55 10.30
CA ALA A 72 -17.18 1.25 9.64
C ALA A 72 -16.64 2.42 8.80
N ILE A 73 -17.04 2.47 7.53
CA ILE A 73 -16.71 3.61 6.67
C ILE A 73 -17.76 4.70 6.92
N VAL A 74 -17.33 5.90 7.29
CA VAL A 74 -18.18 7.05 7.65
C VAL A 74 -18.19 8.13 6.55
N GLY A 75 -18.05 7.72 5.29
CA GLY A 75 -18.06 8.62 4.14
C GLY A 75 -16.67 9.02 3.62
N GLY A 76 -16.67 9.99 2.70
CA GLY A 76 -15.46 10.52 2.08
C GLY A 76 -14.63 11.37 3.03
N PHE A 77 -13.39 11.65 2.64
CA PHE A 77 -12.52 12.56 3.42
C PHE A 77 -13.05 13.99 3.42
N PHE A 78 -13.38 14.56 2.26
CA PHE A 78 -13.87 15.94 2.17
C PHE A 78 -15.30 16.12 2.71
N HIS A 79 -16.14 15.09 2.59
CA HIS A 79 -17.55 15.11 2.99
C HIS A 79 -17.87 13.85 3.81
N PRO A 80 -17.48 13.82 5.10
CA PRO A 80 -17.84 12.72 5.99
C PRO A 80 -19.35 12.73 6.30
N ASP A 81 -19.92 11.55 6.51
CA ASP A 81 -21.31 11.35 6.89
C ASP A 81 -21.46 11.48 8.41
N ILE A 82 -21.85 12.68 8.86
CA ILE A 82 -21.90 13.04 10.28
C ILE A 82 -22.97 12.27 11.06
N ASP A 83 -24.09 11.93 10.42
CA ASP A 83 -25.13 11.13 11.06
C ASP A 83 -24.62 9.72 11.33
N ARG A 84 -23.94 9.12 10.34
CA ARG A 84 -23.29 7.82 10.52
C ARG A 84 -22.16 7.86 11.55
N VAL A 85 -21.42 8.98 11.66
CA VAL A 85 -20.46 9.17 12.76
C VAL A 85 -21.19 9.16 14.11
N ALA A 86 -22.32 9.86 14.24
CA ALA A 86 -23.08 9.91 15.48
C ALA A 86 -23.69 8.55 15.87
N GLU A 87 -24.14 7.75 14.90
CA GLU A 87 -24.64 6.37 15.12
C GLU A 87 -23.57 5.46 15.75
N LEU A 88 -22.30 5.70 15.43
CA LEU A 88 -21.17 5.01 16.06
C LEU A 88 -20.90 5.47 17.49
N ARG A 89 -21.68 6.40 18.07
CA ARG A 89 -21.56 6.87 19.47
C ARG A 89 -20.07 7.03 19.89
N PRO A 90 -19.30 7.87 19.20
CA PRO A 90 -17.88 8.02 19.47
C PRO A 90 -17.66 8.74 20.80
N GLU A 91 -16.58 8.39 21.48
CA GLU A 91 -16.06 9.14 22.63
C GLU A 91 -15.15 10.28 22.14
N VAL A 92 -14.38 9.99 21.08
CA VAL A 92 -13.43 10.92 20.46
C VAL A 92 -13.59 10.91 18.96
N VAL A 93 -13.53 12.09 18.34
CA VAL A 93 -13.46 12.28 16.89
C VAL A 93 -12.19 13.04 16.54
N PHE A 94 -11.26 12.40 15.82
CA PHE A 94 -10.09 13.07 15.26
C PHE A 94 -10.45 13.69 13.91
N TYR A 95 -10.17 14.99 13.75
CA TYR A 95 -10.48 15.73 12.53
C TYR A 95 -9.36 16.69 12.13
N GLY A 96 -9.39 17.14 10.88
CA GLY A 96 -8.45 18.12 10.33
C GLY A 96 -9.17 19.42 9.96
N SER A 97 -8.41 20.45 9.59
CA SER A 97 -8.94 21.79 9.27
C SER A 97 -10.08 21.81 8.24
N LEU A 98 -10.10 20.88 7.29
CA LEU A 98 -11.14 20.77 6.27
C LEU A 98 -12.51 20.32 6.81
N HIS A 99 -12.56 19.70 8.00
CA HIS A 99 -13.78 19.15 8.56
C HIS A 99 -14.44 20.07 9.60
N GLU A 100 -13.91 21.29 9.82
CA GLU A 100 -14.36 22.20 10.89
C GLU A 100 -15.87 22.49 10.84
N GLN A 101 -16.43 22.66 9.64
CA GLN A 101 -17.87 22.87 9.49
C GLN A 101 -18.68 21.59 9.78
N ALA A 102 -18.16 20.43 9.40
CA ALA A 102 -18.84 19.15 9.54
C ALA A 102 -18.90 18.69 11.01
N ILE A 103 -17.87 18.95 11.81
CA ILE A 103 -17.82 18.53 13.22
C ILE A 103 -18.78 19.29 14.14
N ALA A 104 -19.36 20.42 13.71
CA ALA A 104 -20.27 21.21 14.53
C ALA A 104 -21.45 20.39 15.10
N GLY A 105 -21.96 19.43 14.32
CA GLY A 105 -23.05 18.52 14.73
C GLY A 105 -22.64 17.35 15.66
N LEU A 106 -21.36 17.30 16.06
CA LEU A 106 -20.78 16.27 16.93
C LEU A 106 -20.21 16.82 18.24
N LEU A 107 -20.08 18.15 18.38
CA LEU A 107 -19.44 18.79 19.53
C LEU A 107 -20.13 18.48 20.87
N ASP A 108 -21.45 18.23 20.83
CA ASP A 108 -22.27 17.85 21.98
C ASP A 108 -22.31 16.32 22.23
N LYS A 109 -21.77 15.52 21.31
CA LYS A 109 -21.84 14.05 21.31
C LYS A 109 -20.51 13.36 21.57
N ALA A 110 -19.39 14.04 21.30
CA ALA A 110 -18.05 13.48 21.45
C ALA A 110 -16.99 14.59 21.68
N VAL A 111 -15.83 14.20 22.21
CA VAL A 111 -14.67 15.09 22.27
C VAL A 111 -14.04 15.17 20.88
N CYS A 112 -14.16 16.33 20.22
CA CYS A 112 -13.57 16.55 18.89
C CYS A 112 -12.16 17.14 19.01
N ILE A 113 -11.13 16.40 18.57
CA ILE A 113 -9.72 16.78 18.66
C ILE A 113 -9.19 17.12 17.28
N ARG A 114 -8.66 18.33 17.09
CA ARG A 114 -8.07 18.76 15.82
C ARG A 114 -6.57 18.46 15.81
N LEU A 115 -6.13 17.62 14.88
CA LEU A 115 -4.70 17.36 14.62
C LEU A 115 -4.42 17.66 13.14
N THR A 116 -3.60 18.68 12.88
CA THR A 116 -3.26 19.13 11.52
C THR A 116 -1.80 19.60 11.49
N PRO A 117 -0.84 18.65 11.53
CA PRO A 117 0.57 18.99 11.53
C PRO A 117 0.97 19.61 10.19
N ARG A 118 1.85 20.62 10.24
CA ARG A 118 2.39 21.34 9.08
C ARG A 118 3.87 21.10 8.86
N THR A 119 4.55 20.49 9.83
CA THR A 119 5.98 20.13 9.78
C THR A 119 6.17 18.70 10.30
N ILE A 120 7.32 18.11 9.98
CA ILE A 120 7.69 16.79 10.52
C ILE A 120 7.72 16.80 12.06
N ASP A 121 8.24 17.87 12.65
CA ASP A 121 8.35 17.99 14.11
C ASP A 121 6.97 18.08 14.79
N GLU A 122 6.02 18.80 14.17
CA GLU A 122 4.60 18.81 14.60
C GLU A 122 3.99 17.40 14.48
N SER A 123 4.28 16.67 13.40
CA SER A 123 3.85 15.27 13.25
C SER A 123 4.40 14.36 14.35
N PHE A 124 5.67 14.54 14.75
CA PHE A 124 6.24 13.80 15.87
C PHE A 124 5.60 14.19 17.20
N ALA A 125 5.17 15.45 17.37
CA ALA A 125 4.40 15.87 18.53
C ALA A 125 3.03 15.18 18.57
N ASP A 126 2.34 15.06 17.43
CA ASP A 126 1.08 14.34 17.32
C ASP A 126 1.24 12.85 17.62
N ILE A 127 2.30 12.20 17.12
CA ILE A 127 2.61 10.79 17.45
C ILE A 127 2.83 10.62 18.95
N ARG A 128 3.61 11.52 19.59
CA ARG A 128 3.80 11.49 21.05
C ARG A 128 2.48 11.65 21.79
N LEU A 129 1.66 12.63 21.40
CA LEU A 129 0.37 12.90 22.02
C LEU A 129 -0.56 11.68 21.92
N LEU A 130 -0.68 11.09 20.73
CA LEU A 130 -1.46 9.86 20.54
C LEU A 130 -0.88 8.68 21.35
N GLY A 131 0.45 8.60 21.46
CA GLY A 131 1.13 7.66 22.37
C GLY A 131 0.63 7.79 23.80
N LYS A 132 0.54 9.02 24.33
CA LYS A 132 0.00 9.28 25.67
C LYS A 132 -1.48 8.93 25.79
N ILE A 133 -2.31 9.39 24.85
CA ILE A 133 -3.77 9.17 24.86
C ILE A 133 -4.10 7.67 24.92
N PHE A 134 -3.36 6.83 24.19
CA PHE A 134 -3.60 5.40 24.07
C PHE A 134 -2.65 4.53 24.90
N ASN A 135 -1.91 5.11 25.86
CA ASN A 135 -0.96 4.40 26.73
C ASN A 135 0.04 3.53 25.94
N ALA A 136 0.61 4.12 24.89
CA ALA A 136 1.49 3.52 23.91
C ALA A 136 2.77 4.37 23.69
N SER A 137 3.24 5.07 24.72
CA SER A 137 4.38 5.98 24.66
C SER A 137 5.68 5.31 24.20
N ASP A 138 5.93 4.06 24.59
CA ASP A 138 7.11 3.30 24.11
C ASP A 138 7.05 3.04 22.60
N LYS A 139 5.87 2.68 22.09
CA LYS A 139 5.65 2.48 20.64
C LYS A 139 5.76 3.80 19.89
N ALA A 140 5.24 4.89 20.46
CA ALA A 140 5.37 6.23 19.89
C ALA A 140 6.84 6.68 19.82
N ALA A 141 7.61 6.46 20.89
CA ALA A 141 9.02 6.76 20.95
C ALA A 141 9.83 5.94 19.93
N ALA A 142 9.55 4.63 19.83
CA ALA A 142 10.18 3.76 18.84
C ALA A 142 9.86 4.20 17.40
N LEU A 143 8.60 4.55 17.10
CA LEU A 143 8.20 5.03 15.78
C LEU A 143 8.87 6.36 15.40
N ILE A 144 9.02 7.27 16.36
CA ILE A 144 9.72 8.55 16.12
C ILE A 144 11.21 8.31 15.93
N ALA A 145 11.82 7.44 16.74
CA ALA A 145 13.24 7.11 16.64
C ALA A 145 13.57 6.44 15.29
N GLU A 146 12.69 5.58 14.78
CA GLU A 146 12.80 4.98 13.44
C GLU A 146 12.87 6.06 12.35
N GLN A 147 11.88 6.96 12.31
CA GLN A 147 11.83 8.03 11.31
C GLN A 147 12.97 9.04 11.47
N GLN A 148 13.36 9.38 12.70
CA GLN A 148 14.47 10.29 12.96
C GLN A 148 15.79 9.69 12.49
N HIS A 149 16.01 8.39 12.73
CA HIS A 149 17.20 7.69 12.26
C HIS A 149 17.34 7.76 10.73
N GLU A 150 16.26 7.52 10.00
CA GLU A 150 16.23 7.65 8.53
C GLU A 150 16.58 9.08 8.09
N LEU A 151 16.01 10.10 8.73
CA LEU A 151 16.31 11.51 8.44
C LEU A 151 17.78 11.86 8.74
N ASP A 152 18.34 11.34 9.82
CA ASP A 152 19.72 11.60 10.23
C ASP A 152 20.72 10.97 9.25
N VAL A 153 20.46 9.73 8.82
CA VAL A 153 21.28 9.05 7.80
C VAL A 153 21.27 9.84 6.49
N ILE A 154 20.09 10.31 6.05
CA ILE A 154 20.00 11.12 4.84
C ILE A 154 20.71 12.46 5.02
N ALA A 155 20.58 13.11 6.19
CA ALA A 155 21.29 14.35 6.48
C ALA A 155 22.81 14.18 6.34
N LEU A 156 23.38 13.07 6.82
CA LEU A 156 24.79 12.74 6.66
C LEU A 156 25.17 12.56 5.18
N LYS A 157 24.36 11.86 4.40
CA LYS A 157 24.63 11.62 2.97
C LYS A 157 24.55 12.91 2.15
N VAL A 158 23.53 13.74 2.37
CA VAL A 158 23.33 14.99 1.59
C VAL A 158 24.30 16.10 2.00
N ALA A 159 24.94 16.00 3.18
CA ALA A 159 25.98 16.94 3.60
C ALA A 159 27.22 16.87 2.68
N ASN A 160 27.50 15.70 2.09
CA ASN A 160 28.60 15.49 1.16
C ASN A 160 28.29 15.90 -0.29
N ILE A 161 27.03 16.27 -0.59
CA ILE A 161 26.63 16.67 -1.93
C ILE A 161 26.96 18.16 -2.17
N PRO A 162 27.82 18.47 -3.17
CA PRO A 162 28.17 19.86 -3.50
C PRO A 162 26.94 20.69 -3.85
N ALA A 163 26.96 21.98 -3.46
CA ALA A 163 25.83 22.88 -3.69
C ALA A 163 25.45 23.01 -5.18
N ASN A 164 26.44 22.95 -6.08
CA ASN A 164 26.25 22.99 -7.53
C ASN A 164 25.70 21.69 -8.14
N GLU A 165 25.69 20.59 -7.39
CA GLU A 165 25.13 19.30 -7.82
C GLU A 165 23.69 19.09 -7.32
N ARG A 166 23.22 19.95 -6.41
CA ARG A 166 21.85 19.87 -5.89
C ARG A 166 20.83 20.14 -6.99
N GLN A 167 19.81 19.29 -7.05
CA GLN A 167 18.82 19.30 -8.12
C GLN A 167 17.60 20.14 -7.71
N ARG A 168 17.04 20.91 -8.64
CA ARG A 168 15.75 21.60 -8.48
C ARG A 168 14.60 20.60 -8.59
N VAL A 169 13.85 20.45 -7.51
CA VAL A 169 12.76 19.46 -7.41
C VAL A 169 11.44 20.18 -7.17
N ILE A 170 10.39 19.74 -7.85
CA ILE A 170 9.03 20.28 -7.64
C ILE A 170 8.01 19.16 -7.47
N ARG A 171 7.04 19.38 -6.58
CA ARG A 171 5.88 18.49 -6.42
C ARG A 171 4.70 19.02 -7.20
N LEU A 172 4.01 18.16 -7.94
CA LEU A 172 2.73 18.51 -8.59
C LEU A 172 1.54 18.08 -7.73
N MET A 173 0.56 18.98 -7.60
CA MET A 173 -0.70 18.80 -6.87
C MET A 173 -1.93 18.83 -7.77
N GLY A 174 -1.81 19.37 -8.97
CA GLY A 174 -2.88 19.51 -9.96
C GLY A 174 -2.34 20.12 -11.24
N THR A 175 -3.05 19.96 -12.37
CA THR A 175 -2.57 20.39 -13.70
C THR A 175 -3.49 21.32 -14.46
N GLU A 176 -4.69 21.62 -13.97
CA GLU A 176 -5.62 22.54 -14.65
C GLU A 176 -6.32 23.45 -13.62
N PRO A 177 -5.70 24.57 -13.18
CA PRO A 177 -4.36 25.06 -13.50
C PRO A 177 -3.23 24.24 -12.84
N LEU A 178 -1.96 24.48 -13.21
CA LEU A 178 -0.82 23.83 -12.55
C LEU A 178 -0.72 24.28 -11.09
N MET A 179 -0.82 23.32 -10.18
CA MET A 179 -0.80 23.55 -8.73
C MET A 179 0.39 22.85 -8.08
N VAL A 180 1.03 23.52 -7.12
CA VAL A 180 2.18 23.02 -6.34
C VAL A 180 2.01 23.37 -4.86
N PRO A 181 2.75 22.74 -3.94
CA PRO A 181 2.76 23.16 -2.54
C PRO A 181 3.38 24.55 -2.34
N GLY A 182 2.85 25.34 -1.40
CA GLY A 182 3.39 26.65 -1.03
C GLY A 182 4.73 26.57 -0.29
N ASP A 183 5.39 27.72 -0.11
CA ASP A 183 6.77 27.82 0.40
C ASP A 183 6.93 27.25 1.83
N ASP A 184 5.86 27.31 2.63
CA ASP A 184 5.73 26.83 4.02
C ASP A 184 5.28 25.37 4.16
N SER A 185 5.07 24.68 3.05
CA SER A 185 4.54 23.32 3.06
C SER A 185 5.56 22.27 3.50
N PHE A 186 5.09 21.23 4.21
CA PHE A 186 5.94 20.08 4.58
C PHE A 186 6.48 19.32 3.38
N GLN A 187 5.84 19.41 2.21
CA GLN A 187 6.34 18.74 1.01
C GLN A 187 7.56 19.44 0.42
N ASN A 188 7.64 20.77 0.58
CA ASN A 188 8.86 21.51 0.32
C ASN A 188 9.90 21.29 1.43
N GLU A 189 9.48 21.04 2.68
CA GLU A 189 10.39 20.53 3.73
C GLU A 189 11.02 19.18 3.34
N TYR A 190 10.23 18.22 2.83
CA TYR A 190 10.73 16.93 2.35
C TYR A 190 11.77 17.08 1.25
N ILE A 191 11.54 17.96 0.26
CA ILE A 191 12.51 18.23 -0.81
C ILE A 191 13.83 18.71 -0.22
N ARG A 192 13.78 19.67 0.71
CA ARG A 192 14.98 20.24 1.35
C ARG A 192 15.74 19.20 2.17
N ARG A 193 15.03 18.39 2.96
CA ARG A 193 15.63 17.31 3.76
C ARG A 193 16.22 16.19 2.90
N ALA A 194 15.64 15.94 1.72
CA ALA A 194 16.18 15.02 0.72
C ALA A 194 17.37 15.61 -0.08
N GLY A 195 17.88 16.79 0.29
CA GLY A 195 19.02 17.45 -0.35
C GLY A 195 18.68 18.29 -1.59
N GLY A 196 17.44 18.22 -2.08
CA GLY A 196 16.97 18.98 -3.24
C GLY A 196 16.74 20.47 -2.98
N ILE A 197 16.63 21.23 -4.06
CA ILE A 197 16.25 22.64 -4.06
C ILE A 197 14.74 22.72 -4.30
N ALA A 198 13.98 23.09 -3.27
CA ALA A 198 12.54 23.32 -3.36
C ALA A 198 12.24 24.70 -4.01
N PRO A 199 11.09 24.88 -4.68
CA PRO A 199 10.68 26.19 -5.17
C PRO A 199 10.46 27.19 -4.03
N GLN A 200 10.63 28.47 -4.36
CA GLN A 200 10.24 29.61 -3.53
C GLN A 200 9.53 30.61 -4.44
N PHE A 201 8.20 30.63 -4.38
CA PHE A 201 7.37 31.48 -5.25
C PHE A 201 6.81 32.72 -4.54
N GLY A 202 7.09 32.88 -3.25
CA GLY A 202 6.63 34.00 -2.43
C GLY A 202 5.21 33.83 -1.90
N HIS A 203 4.68 32.60 -1.90
CA HIS A 203 3.30 32.30 -1.53
C HIS A 203 3.25 31.08 -0.61
N ASN A 204 2.54 31.22 0.50
CA ASN A 204 2.28 30.14 1.46
C ASN A 204 0.94 29.45 1.17
N GLY A 205 0.77 28.24 1.70
CA GLY A 205 -0.47 27.48 1.64
C GLY A 205 -0.29 26.02 1.20
N ASN A 206 -1.31 25.21 1.45
CA ASN A 206 -1.27 23.77 1.15
C ASN A 206 -1.11 23.49 -0.35
N ILE A 207 -1.74 24.31 -1.20
CA ILE A 207 -1.74 24.18 -2.65
C ILE A 207 -1.88 25.58 -3.25
N ILE A 208 -0.96 25.98 -4.12
CA ILE A 208 -0.92 27.28 -4.81
C ILE A 208 -0.85 27.09 -6.33
N PRO A 209 -1.52 27.95 -7.14
CA PRO A 209 -1.33 27.97 -8.58
C PRO A 209 0.00 28.62 -8.94
N ILE A 210 0.63 28.16 -10.02
CA ILE A 210 1.83 28.82 -10.57
C ILE A 210 1.65 29.15 -12.05
N SER A 211 2.26 30.25 -12.47
CA SER A 211 2.30 30.68 -13.87
C SER A 211 3.32 29.90 -14.68
N LEU A 212 3.15 29.89 -16.01
CA LEU A 212 4.15 29.36 -16.94
C LEU A 212 5.52 30.05 -16.77
N ALA A 213 5.54 31.36 -16.49
CA ALA A 213 6.78 32.10 -16.26
C ALA A 213 7.52 31.61 -15.01
N GLN A 214 6.81 31.39 -13.90
CA GLN A 214 7.40 30.81 -12.68
C GLN A 214 7.92 29.39 -12.91
N TRP A 215 7.17 28.58 -13.66
CA TRP A 215 7.59 27.22 -14.05
C TRP A 215 8.90 27.22 -14.86
N GLN A 216 8.98 28.08 -15.87
CA GLN A 216 10.17 28.22 -16.71
C GLN A 216 11.35 28.82 -15.96
N GLN A 217 11.11 29.79 -15.08
CA GLN A 217 12.16 30.41 -14.26
C GLN A 217 12.74 29.42 -13.26
N PHE A 218 11.92 28.62 -12.60
CA PHE A 218 12.40 27.57 -11.70
C PHE A 218 13.09 26.43 -12.46
N ASN A 219 12.65 26.11 -13.68
CA ASN A 219 13.18 25.05 -14.54
C ASN A 219 13.46 23.76 -13.75
N PRO A 220 12.44 23.04 -13.25
CA PRO A 220 12.65 21.85 -12.43
C PRO A 220 13.47 20.81 -13.19
N GLN A 221 14.41 20.17 -12.49
CA GLN A 221 15.21 19.04 -12.99
C GLN A 221 14.57 17.70 -12.63
N ILE A 222 13.77 17.67 -11.57
CA ILE A 222 12.99 16.53 -11.14
C ILE A 222 11.58 17.01 -10.80
N ILE A 223 10.59 16.27 -11.28
CA ILE A 223 9.20 16.43 -10.88
C ILE A 223 8.83 15.19 -10.08
N TYR A 224 8.12 15.33 -8.97
CA TYR A 224 7.42 14.20 -8.38
C TYR A 224 5.93 14.46 -8.17
N SER A 225 5.15 13.38 -8.23
CA SER A 225 3.71 13.37 -7.97
C SER A 225 3.30 12.09 -7.25
N CYS A 226 2.02 11.97 -6.92
CA CYS A 226 1.45 10.76 -6.35
C CYS A 226 0.25 10.25 -7.16
N GLY A 227 -0.17 9.02 -6.86
CA GLY A 227 -1.35 8.40 -7.43
C GLY A 227 -1.06 7.60 -8.71
N ARG A 228 -2.12 7.07 -9.31
CA ARG A 228 -2.03 6.13 -10.45
C ARG A 228 -1.96 6.81 -11.81
N SER A 229 -2.45 8.06 -11.93
CA SER A 229 -2.35 8.81 -13.18
C SER A 229 -0.90 9.24 -13.41
N ARG A 230 -0.26 8.64 -14.40
CA ARG A 230 1.13 8.94 -14.77
C ARG A 230 1.26 9.92 -15.94
N THR A 231 0.14 10.35 -16.50
CA THR A 231 0.10 11.29 -17.61
C THR A 231 -0.28 12.67 -17.11
N PHE A 232 0.44 13.67 -17.60
CA PHE A 232 0.16 15.08 -17.36
C PHE A 232 0.04 15.79 -18.72
N PRO A 233 -1.17 15.86 -19.31
CA PRO A 233 -1.37 16.47 -20.62
C PRO A 233 -0.83 17.90 -20.72
N LEU A 234 -0.97 18.70 -19.64
CA LEU A 234 -0.42 20.05 -19.58
C LEU A 234 1.11 20.06 -19.81
N LEU A 235 1.85 19.07 -19.28
CA LEU A 235 3.31 18.99 -19.43
C LEU A 235 3.75 18.66 -20.86
N GLN A 236 2.81 18.32 -21.77
CA GLN A 236 3.10 18.13 -23.19
C GLN A 236 2.93 19.41 -24.02
N GLN A 237 2.36 20.47 -23.42
CA GLN A 237 2.13 21.73 -24.12
C GLN A 237 3.43 22.58 -24.24
N PRO A 238 3.53 23.45 -25.26
CA PRO A 238 4.67 24.37 -25.42
C PRO A 238 4.91 25.21 -24.16
N GLY A 239 6.19 25.46 -23.83
CA GLY A 239 6.59 26.17 -22.62
C GLY A 239 6.63 25.29 -21.37
N TRP A 240 5.62 24.45 -21.15
CA TRP A 240 5.57 23.51 -20.03
C TRP A 240 6.55 22.34 -20.22
N ARG A 241 6.60 21.79 -21.43
CA ARG A 241 7.48 20.67 -21.80
C ARG A 241 8.97 21.02 -21.87
N ASP A 242 9.29 22.31 -21.81
CA ASP A 242 10.63 22.83 -22.12
C ASP A 242 11.60 22.83 -20.94
N VAL A 243 11.14 22.40 -19.76
CA VAL A 243 11.97 22.29 -18.56
C VAL A 243 12.77 20.98 -18.54
N ASP A 244 13.88 20.98 -17.82
CA ASP A 244 14.84 19.87 -17.78
C ASP A 244 14.18 18.54 -17.37
N ALA A 245 13.29 18.57 -16.37
CA ALA A 245 12.61 17.37 -15.88
C ALA A 245 11.78 16.67 -16.96
N VAL A 246 11.06 17.41 -17.80
CA VAL A 246 10.22 16.82 -18.85
C VAL A 246 11.08 16.33 -20.01
N ARG A 247 12.07 17.12 -20.44
CA ARG A 247 13.00 16.75 -21.52
C ARG A 247 13.80 15.49 -21.19
N ASN A 248 14.23 15.36 -19.95
CA ASN A 248 15.01 14.22 -19.46
C ASN A 248 14.14 13.10 -18.85
N GLN A 249 12.82 13.18 -19.00
CA GLN A 249 11.86 12.18 -18.49
C GLN A 249 12.00 11.88 -16.98
N ARG A 250 12.40 12.86 -16.18
CA ARG A 250 12.59 12.74 -14.72
C ARG A 250 11.31 13.12 -13.96
N ILE A 251 10.25 12.38 -14.22
CA ILE A 251 8.97 12.48 -13.49
C ILE A 251 8.80 11.24 -12.62
N LEU A 252 8.91 11.43 -11.31
CA LEU A 252 8.84 10.39 -10.30
C LEU A 252 7.43 10.26 -9.72
N PHE A 253 7.04 9.04 -9.38
CA PHE A 253 5.74 8.77 -8.78
C PHE A 253 5.93 8.01 -7.48
N PHE A 254 5.38 8.56 -6.41
CA PHE A 254 5.42 7.98 -5.07
C PHE A 254 4.00 7.72 -4.54
N PRO A 255 3.86 6.86 -3.53
CA PRO A 255 2.56 6.63 -2.91
C PRO A 255 1.98 7.91 -2.26
N CYS A 256 0.65 8.05 -2.27
CA CYS A 256 0.01 9.26 -1.74
C CYS A 256 0.05 9.32 -0.20
N GLU A 257 0.10 8.18 0.47
CA GLU A 257 0.30 8.04 1.91
C GLU A 257 1.63 8.61 2.39
N LEU A 258 2.67 8.57 1.55
CA LEU A 258 3.99 9.13 1.86
C LEU A 258 4.13 10.61 1.48
N THR A 259 3.36 11.08 0.49
CA THR A 259 3.54 12.42 -0.10
C THR A 259 2.46 13.43 0.29
N CYS A 260 1.22 12.99 0.51
CA CYS A 260 0.07 13.88 0.73
C CYS A 260 -0.21 14.17 2.20
N ARG A 261 0.44 13.46 3.13
CA ARG A 261 0.14 13.56 4.56
C ARG A 261 1.39 13.38 5.42
N LEU A 262 1.38 13.97 6.61
CA LEU A 262 2.35 13.77 7.67
C LEU A 262 1.78 12.73 8.64
N ALA A 263 2.31 11.51 8.59
CA ALA A 263 1.84 10.37 9.36
C ALA A 263 3.03 9.66 10.02
N ASN A 264 3.35 8.44 9.58
CA ASN A 264 4.38 7.58 10.18
C ASN A 264 5.56 7.27 9.23
N GLY A 265 5.61 7.86 8.03
CA GLY A 265 6.55 7.52 6.95
C GLY A 265 7.37 8.67 6.40
N SER A 266 7.57 9.76 7.17
CA SER A 266 8.32 10.94 6.71
C SER A 266 9.79 10.63 6.44
N GLY A 267 10.45 9.89 7.33
CA GLY A 267 11.85 9.45 7.16
C GLY A 267 12.02 8.56 5.94
N ALA A 268 11.15 7.58 5.78
CA ALA A 268 11.13 6.65 4.64
C ALA A 268 10.93 7.40 3.31
N PHE A 269 10.01 8.37 3.27
CA PHE A 269 9.80 9.16 2.06
C PHE A 269 11.00 10.04 1.71
N VAL A 270 11.56 10.77 2.69
CA VAL A 270 12.76 11.59 2.49
C VAL A 270 13.93 10.73 2.00
N SER A 271 14.09 9.53 2.56
CA SER A 271 15.09 8.54 2.14
C SER A 271 14.91 8.13 0.69
N TRP A 272 13.68 7.78 0.30
CA TRP A 272 13.39 7.33 -1.06
C TRP A 272 13.52 8.48 -2.08
N LEU A 273 13.03 9.67 -1.73
CA LEU A 273 13.20 10.86 -2.56
C LEU A 273 14.68 11.19 -2.75
N SER A 274 15.48 11.19 -1.67
CA SER A 274 16.91 11.48 -1.73
C SER A 274 17.66 10.48 -2.60
N ALA A 275 17.40 9.17 -2.42
CA ALA A 275 18.01 8.12 -3.26
C ALA A 275 17.58 8.24 -4.74
N SER A 276 16.35 8.71 -5.01
CA SER A 276 15.89 8.95 -6.38
C SER A 276 16.52 10.20 -7.01
N ILE A 277 16.90 11.20 -6.20
CA ILE A 277 17.62 12.39 -6.66
C ILE A 277 19.09 12.04 -6.96
N TYR A 278 19.73 11.31 -6.05
CA TYR A 278 21.20 11.11 -5.99
C TYR A 278 21.64 9.65 -6.16
N GLY A 279 20.91 8.84 -6.92
CA GLY A 279 21.14 7.39 -7.03
C GLY A 279 22.58 6.99 -7.35
N GLU A 280 23.26 7.72 -8.25
CA GLU A 280 24.68 7.45 -8.58
C GLU A 280 25.64 7.78 -7.42
N ALA A 281 25.41 8.86 -6.69
CA ALA A 281 26.22 9.18 -5.52
C ALA A 281 25.97 8.17 -4.38
N PHE A 282 24.71 7.72 -4.24
CA PHE A 282 24.29 6.82 -3.17
C PHE A 282 24.68 5.36 -3.42
N SER A 283 25.08 4.97 -4.63
CA SER A 283 25.54 3.61 -4.96
C SER A 283 27.05 3.39 -4.76
N LYS A 284 27.80 4.46 -4.47
CA LYS A 284 29.25 4.44 -4.26
C LYS A 284 29.58 4.04 -2.82
N GLU A 285 30.29 2.92 -2.66
CA GLU A 285 30.63 2.34 -1.35
C GLU A 285 31.47 3.27 -0.46
N ASP A 286 32.35 4.07 -1.07
CA ASP A 286 33.17 5.08 -0.37
C ASP A 286 32.35 6.27 0.13
N GLN A 287 31.07 6.37 -0.27
CA GLN A 287 30.13 7.42 0.12
C GLN A 287 29.06 6.91 1.12
N TYR A 288 29.22 5.69 1.64
CA TYR A 288 28.30 5.15 2.64
C TYR A 288 28.52 5.81 4.00
N ALA A 289 27.43 6.20 4.65
CA ALA A 289 27.43 6.82 5.97
C ALA A 289 27.48 5.79 7.11
N LEU A 290 26.99 4.57 6.86
CA LEU A 290 26.89 3.47 7.81
C LEU A 290 27.80 2.31 7.40
N ALA A 291 28.24 1.55 8.40
CA ALA A 291 28.88 0.27 8.16
C ALA A 291 27.89 -0.73 7.54
N GLN A 292 28.38 -1.55 6.62
CA GLN A 292 27.61 -2.66 6.06
C GLN A 292 27.67 -3.86 7.01
N GLU A 293 26.68 -3.98 7.89
CA GLU A 293 26.70 -4.96 8.98
C GLU A 293 25.31 -5.48 9.36
N ILE A 294 25.29 -6.62 10.05
CA ILE A 294 24.10 -7.14 10.71
C ILE A 294 23.87 -6.36 12.00
N VAL A 295 22.63 -5.96 12.22
CA VAL A 295 22.26 -5.13 13.38
C VAL A 295 21.29 -5.80 14.34
N ASP A 296 20.52 -6.76 13.86
CA ASP A 296 19.54 -7.49 14.65
C ASP A 296 19.21 -8.83 14.01
N ARG A 297 18.78 -9.79 14.85
CA ARG A 297 18.36 -11.13 14.44
C ARG A 297 17.11 -11.52 15.21
N ARG A 298 16.04 -11.84 14.47
CA ARG A 298 14.78 -12.33 15.03
C ARG A 298 14.56 -13.78 14.63
N ALA A 299 14.59 -14.69 15.61
CA ALA A 299 14.32 -16.10 15.36
C ALA A 299 12.87 -16.33 14.86
N LEU A 300 12.72 -17.28 13.93
CA LEU A 300 11.42 -17.75 13.44
C LEU A 300 11.22 -19.21 13.87
N PRO A 301 10.09 -19.55 14.52
CA PRO A 301 9.82 -20.91 14.96
C PRO A 301 9.46 -21.80 13.75
N ILE A 302 10.44 -22.51 13.20
CA ILE A 302 10.25 -23.49 12.13
C ILE A 302 10.68 -24.87 12.65
N ASP A 303 9.68 -25.69 12.98
CA ASP A 303 9.88 -27.03 13.54
C ASP A 303 9.91 -28.09 12.43
N LEU A 304 11.08 -28.24 11.81
CA LEU A 304 11.40 -29.30 10.85
C LEU A 304 12.80 -29.84 11.17
N ALA A 305 12.95 -31.17 11.22
CA ALA A 305 14.23 -31.83 11.56
C ALA A 305 15.40 -31.44 10.63
N SER A 306 15.10 -31.09 9.37
CA SER A 306 16.09 -30.64 8.39
C SER A 306 16.57 -29.21 8.63
N VAL A 307 15.82 -28.39 9.37
CA VAL A 307 16.11 -26.97 9.62
C VAL A 307 16.94 -26.84 10.90
N ARG A 308 18.12 -26.24 10.77
CA ARG A 308 18.99 -25.88 11.90
C ARG A 308 18.49 -24.62 12.59
N GLN A 309 18.16 -23.62 11.77
CA GLN A 309 17.78 -22.29 12.23
C GLN A 309 16.97 -21.59 11.14
N ALA A 310 15.92 -20.88 11.53
CA ALA A 310 15.23 -19.92 10.68
C ALA A 310 15.18 -18.58 11.41
N GLU A 311 15.49 -17.50 10.70
CA GLU A 311 15.58 -16.16 11.29
C GLU A 311 15.30 -15.07 10.25
N ILE A 312 14.90 -13.90 10.73
CA ILE A 312 14.93 -12.64 9.98
C ILE A 312 16.15 -11.86 10.46
N ILE A 313 17.10 -11.64 9.57
CA ILE A 313 18.32 -10.87 9.83
C ILE A 313 18.09 -9.45 9.32
N THR A 314 18.24 -8.46 10.20
CA THR A 314 18.23 -7.06 9.80
C THR A 314 19.67 -6.60 9.60
N SER A 315 19.94 -5.93 8.47
CA SER A 315 21.27 -5.45 8.12
C SER A 315 21.22 -4.03 7.56
N ASN A 316 22.34 -3.32 7.67
CA ASN A 316 22.58 -2.09 6.92
C ASN A 316 23.30 -2.46 5.62
N ILE A 317 22.71 -2.14 4.49
CA ILE A 317 23.31 -2.32 3.16
C ILE A 317 23.03 -1.04 2.36
N ALA A 318 24.08 -0.44 1.82
CA ALA A 318 24.02 0.87 1.15
C ALA A 318 23.32 1.96 1.98
N ASP A 319 23.56 2.00 3.29
CA ASP A 319 22.95 2.90 4.30
C ASP A 319 21.46 2.70 4.59
N PHE A 320 20.82 1.69 3.99
CA PHE A 320 19.42 1.40 4.24
C PHE A 320 19.26 0.12 5.06
N ARG A 321 18.20 0.10 5.88
CA ARG A 321 17.78 -1.07 6.64
C ARG A 321 17.15 -2.10 5.71
N ASN A 322 17.80 -3.26 5.60
CA ASN A 322 17.33 -4.42 4.84
C ASN A 322 16.94 -5.53 5.81
N LYS A 323 16.04 -6.43 5.39
CA LYS A 323 15.61 -7.59 6.21
C LYS A 323 15.68 -8.86 5.37
N THR A 324 16.36 -9.89 5.85
CA THR A 324 16.53 -11.15 5.11
C THR A 324 15.95 -12.30 5.89
N LEU A 325 14.97 -13.00 5.33
CA LEU A 325 14.61 -14.33 5.80
C LEU A 325 15.73 -15.29 5.43
N VAL A 326 16.30 -15.99 6.41
CA VAL A 326 17.31 -17.03 6.21
C VAL A 326 16.86 -18.32 6.88
N VAL A 327 16.87 -19.43 6.14
CA VAL A 327 16.65 -20.78 6.67
C VAL A 327 17.90 -21.60 6.42
N SER A 328 18.62 -21.92 7.50
CA SER A 328 19.80 -22.78 7.51
C SER A 328 19.41 -24.24 7.74
N PHE A 329 20.06 -25.16 7.03
CA PHE A 329 19.85 -26.60 7.16
C PHE A 329 20.90 -27.29 8.02
N ASN A 330 20.55 -28.45 8.58
CA ASN A 330 21.47 -29.28 9.38
C ASN A 330 22.52 -30.02 8.52
N ARG A 331 22.21 -30.22 7.24
CA ARG A 331 23.13 -30.78 6.23
C ARG A 331 22.89 -30.09 4.88
N PRO A 332 23.83 -30.20 3.93
CA PRO A 332 23.60 -29.73 2.57
C PRO A 332 22.41 -30.43 1.91
N MET A 333 21.57 -29.65 1.23
CA MET A 333 20.33 -30.04 0.58
C MET A 333 20.40 -29.84 -0.94
N THR A 334 19.51 -30.51 -1.66
CA THR A 334 19.12 -30.11 -3.02
C THR A 334 17.93 -29.17 -2.94
N VAL A 335 17.93 -28.13 -3.77
CA VAL A 335 16.79 -27.21 -3.94
C VAL A 335 16.52 -26.99 -5.41
N VAL A 336 15.26 -26.66 -5.75
CA VAL A 336 14.91 -26.10 -7.06
C VAL A 336 14.44 -24.66 -6.85
N SER A 337 15.12 -23.71 -7.47
CA SER A 337 14.81 -22.29 -7.47
C SER A 337 14.34 -21.86 -8.86
N THR A 338 13.26 -21.08 -8.96
CA THR A 338 12.85 -20.48 -10.23
C THR A 338 13.81 -19.36 -10.68
N LEU A 339 14.58 -18.78 -9.75
CA LEU A 339 15.57 -17.74 -10.05
C LEU A 339 16.94 -18.32 -10.43
N GLU A 340 17.34 -19.41 -9.77
CA GLU A 340 18.71 -19.94 -9.86
C GLU A 340 18.80 -21.36 -10.44
N GLY A 341 17.68 -21.97 -10.80
CA GLY A 341 17.61 -23.36 -11.25
C GLY A 341 17.75 -24.38 -10.11
N GLN A 342 18.04 -25.64 -10.46
CA GLN A 342 18.31 -26.69 -9.47
C GLN A 342 19.75 -26.60 -8.98
N LYS A 343 19.94 -26.60 -7.65
CA LYS A 343 21.25 -26.60 -6.99
C LYS A 343 21.34 -27.70 -5.93
N SER A 344 22.52 -28.27 -5.77
CA SER A 344 22.86 -29.23 -4.71
C SER A 344 23.94 -28.66 -3.81
N GLY A 345 24.08 -29.19 -2.59
CA GLY A 345 25.07 -28.68 -1.64
C GLY A 345 24.62 -27.42 -0.91
N ILE A 346 23.33 -27.09 -0.94
CA ILE A 346 22.78 -25.87 -0.36
C ILE A 346 22.65 -26.01 1.16
N THR A 347 23.31 -25.14 1.90
CA THR A 347 23.27 -25.09 3.37
C THR A 347 22.28 -24.05 3.89
N ALA A 348 21.88 -23.08 3.06
CA ALA A 348 20.86 -22.09 3.42
C ALA A 348 19.99 -21.68 2.22
N VAL A 349 18.73 -21.37 2.48
CA VAL A 349 17.85 -20.65 1.54
C VAL A 349 17.46 -19.30 2.13
N ALA A 350 17.34 -18.28 1.29
CA ALA A 350 17.07 -16.93 1.73
C ALA A 350 16.04 -16.20 0.84
N ASN A 351 15.38 -15.20 1.41
CA ASN A 351 14.57 -14.21 0.70
C ASN A 351 14.92 -12.83 1.25
N HIS A 352 15.53 -11.99 0.42
CA HIS A 352 16.13 -10.71 0.81
C HIS A 352 15.19 -9.54 0.47
N PHE A 353 14.79 -8.76 1.47
CA PHE A 353 13.99 -7.54 1.29
C PHE A 353 14.89 -6.33 1.06
N PHE A 354 14.67 -5.65 -0.07
CA PHE A 354 15.20 -4.33 -0.34
C PHE A 354 14.16 -3.23 -0.07
N PRO A 355 14.49 -2.21 0.74
CA PRO A 355 13.59 -1.08 0.95
C PRO A 355 13.53 -0.18 -0.30
N PRO A 356 12.45 0.61 -0.48
CA PRO A 356 12.26 1.48 -1.65
C PRO A 356 13.44 2.38 -2.05
N PRO A 357 14.17 3.01 -1.11
CA PRO A 357 15.35 3.81 -1.45
C PRO A 357 16.48 3.01 -2.10
N ALA A 358 16.57 1.70 -1.85
CA ALA A 358 17.65 0.85 -2.32
C ALA A 358 17.40 0.26 -3.72
N TRP A 359 16.15 0.25 -4.22
CA TRP A 359 15.80 -0.41 -5.48
C TRP A 359 16.64 0.07 -6.66
N GLY A 360 16.95 1.37 -6.72
CA GLY A 360 17.72 1.97 -7.81
C GLY A 360 19.25 1.95 -7.64
N LEU A 361 19.76 1.62 -6.45
CA LEU A 361 21.18 1.78 -6.10
C LEU A 361 22.04 0.60 -6.54
N SER A 362 21.40 -0.54 -6.69
CA SER A 362 22.06 -1.83 -6.82
C SER A 362 22.17 -2.29 -8.29
N HIS A 363 21.51 -1.58 -9.22
CA HIS A 363 21.54 -1.86 -10.65
C HIS A 363 22.92 -1.87 -11.31
N PRO A 364 23.87 -0.95 -10.98
CA PRO A 364 25.18 -0.94 -11.63
C PRO A 364 25.98 -2.25 -11.45
N ARG A 365 25.63 -3.08 -10.46
CA ARG A 365 26.31 -4.35 -10.14
C ARG A 365 25.62 -5.58 -10.71
N GLY A 366 24.40 -5.43 -11.24
CA GLY A 366 23.55 -6.53 -11.67
C GLY A 366 23.19 -7.50 -10.54
N LEU A 367 22.38 -8.51 -10.87
CA LEU A 367 21.86 -9.48 -9.89
C LEU A 367 22.97 -10.26 -9.15
N ALA A 368 24.04 -10.63 -9.87
CA ALA A 368 25.15 -11.38 -9.29
C ALA A 368 25.92 -10.54 -8.26
N GLY A 369 26.27 -9.29 -8.58
CA GLY A 369 27.00 -8.42 -7.66
C GLY A 369 26.16 -7.96 -6.46
N MET A 370 24.85 -7.80 -6.64
CA MET A 370 23.90 -7.63 -5.53
C MET A 370 23.97 -8.81 -4.58
N ARG A 371 23.73 -10.02 -5.12
CA ARG A 371 23.73 -11.26 -4.34
C ARG A 371 25.03 -11.46 -3.57
N GLU A 372 26.17 -11.22 -4.21
CA GLU A 372 27.48 -11.33 -3.55
C GLU A 372 27.63 -10.34 -2.39
N THR A 373 27.22 -9.08 -2.59
CA THR A 373 27.27 -8.04 -1.56
C THR A 373 26.41 -8.45 -0.35
N ASP A 374 25.17 -8.87 -0.60
CA ASP A 374 24.22 -9.19 0.46
C ASP A 374 24.66 -10.42 1.26
N LEU A 375 25.08 -11.50 0.57
CA LEU A 375 25.57 -12.72 1.24
C LEU A 375 26.83 -12.44 2.06
N ARG A 376 27.74 -11.60 1.56
CA ARG A 376 28.94 -11.17 2.31
C ARG A 376 28.55 -10.46 3.61
N VAL A 377 27.62 -9.50 3.57
CA VAL A 377 27.15 -8.79 4.78
C VAL A 377 26.45 -9.74 5.75
N LEU A 378 25.68 -10.70 5.23
CA LEU A 378 24.96 -11.69 6.03
C LEU A 378 25.88 -12.80 6.59
N GLY A 379 27.14 -12.87 6.14
CA GLY A 379 28.08 -13.94 6.49
C GLY A 379 27.67 -15.30 5.93
N LEU A 380 27.01 -15.31 4.77
CA LEU A 380 26.54 -16.51 4.08
C LEU A 380 27.43 -16.83 2.87
N ASP A 381 27.60 -18.11 2.59
CA ASP A 381 28.43 -18.59 1.49
C ASP A 381 27.71 -18.49 0.14
N THR A 382 28.42 -17.98 -0.87
CA THR A 382 27.87 -17.67 -2.20
C THR A 382 27.46 -18.92 -2.96
N ASP A 383 28.17 -20.04 -2.82
CA ASP A 383 27.93 -21.25 -3.61
C ASP A 383 26.88 -22.17 -2.96
N SER A 384 26.83 -22.19 -1.63
CA SER A 384 25.94 -23.03 -0.85
C SER A 384 24.69 -22.31 -0.31
N THR A 385 24.39 -21.10 -0.77
CA THR A 385 23.13 -20.41 -0.47
C THR A 385 22.28 -20.27 -1.72
N ALA A 386 20.96 -20.50 -1.64
CA ALA A 386 20.03 -20.08 -2.69
C ALA A 386 19.20 -18.89 -2.19
N MET A 387 19.04 -17.82 -2.98
CA MET A 387 18.48 -16.56 -2.51
C MET A 387 17.50 -15.95 -3.50
N LEU A 388 16.32 -15.57 -3.00
CA LEU A 388 15.34 -14.74 -3.69
C LEU A 388 15.42 -13.29 -3.22
N PHE A 389 14.78 -12.39 -3.96
CA PHE A 389 14.71 -10.96 -3.65
C PHE A 389 13.27 -10.46 -3.66
N THR A 390 12.94 -9.57 -2.74
CA THR A 390 11.57 -9.07 -2.57
C THR A 390 11.53 -7.58 -2.20
N GLY A 391 10.46 -6.91 -2.62
CA GLY A 391 10.12 -5.56 -2.17
C GLY A 391 9.11 -5.55 -1.01
N VAL A 392 8.79 -6.72 -0.45
CA VAL A 392 7.88 -6.91 0.68
C VAL A 392 8.69 -6.99 1.96
N ASP A 393 8.38 -6.14 2.93
CA ASP A 393 9.06 -6.14 4.23
C ASP A 393 8.85 -7.50 4.94
N MET A 394 9.91 -8.05 5.54
CA MET A 394 9.88 -9.34 6.23
C MET A 394 8.96 -9.36 7.47
N ASP A 395 8.56 -8.21 7.99
CA ASP A 395 7.53 -8.14 9.04
C ASP A 395 6.14 -8.57 8.51
N ASN A 396 5.94 -8.53 7.19
CA ASN A 396 4.75 -9.01 6.50
C ASN A 396 4.87 -10.46 6.00
N LEU A 397 5.94 -11.18 6.33
CA LEU A 397 6.11 -12.59 6.00
C LEU A 397 4.96 -13.44 6.58
N ALA A 398 4.32 -14.25 5.74
CA ALA A 398 3.39 -15.28 6.16
C ALA A 398 4.11 -16.62 6.30
N VAL A 399 3.84 -17.32 7.41
CA VAL A 399 4.38 -18.65 7.70
C VAL A 399 3.21 -19.60 7.90
N ILE A 400 2.92 -20.44 6.91
CA ILE A 400 1.80 -21.39 6.96
C ILE A 400 2.34 -22.81 7.01
N LYS A 401 1.84 -23.61 7.95
CA LYS A 401 2.12 -25.04 8.08
C LYS A 401 0.84 -25.84 7.90
N LYS A 402 0.87 -26.88 7.08
CA LYS A 402 -0.19 -27.90 7.01
C LYS A 402 0.41 -29.29 7.13
N SER A 403 -0.31 -30.17 7.82
CA SER A 403 0.12 -31.54 8.07
C SER A 403 -0.98 -32.54 7.73
N TRP A 404 -0.59 -33.73 7.28
CA TRP A 404 -1.47 -34.89 7.14
C TRP A 404 -0.70 -36.18 7.42
N ARG A 405 -1.14 -36.93 8.44
CA ARG A 405 -0.37 -38.05 9.01
C ARG A 405 1.05 -37.58 9.35
N GLN A 406 2.07 -38.16 8.72
CA GLN A 406 3.46 -37.79 8.91
C GLN A 406 3.91 -36.69 7.94
N MET A 407 3.15 -36.35 6.89
CA MET A 407 3.54 -35.32 5.92
C MET A 407 3.34 -33.93 6.51
N GLU A 408 4.35 -33.08 6.39
CA GLU A 408 4.31 -31.68 6.76
C GLU A 408 4.87 -30.82 5.63
N VAL A 409 4.18 -29.71 5.36
CA VAL A 409 4.60 -28.68 4.41
C VAL A 409 4.54 -27.33 5.11
N ILE A 410 5.59 -26.55 4.97
CA ILE A 410 5.68 -25.17 5.45
C ILE A 410 5.93 -24.26 4.23
N ALA A 411 5.09 -23.25 4.05
CA ALA A 411 5.30 -22.18 3.09
C ALA A 411 5.64 -20.88 3.82
N LEU A 412 6.78 -20.29 3.45
CA LEU A 412 7.23 -18.97 3.87
C LEU A 412 6.99 -18.02 2.70
N VAL A 413 5.98 -17.15 2.82
CA VAL A 413 5.44 -16.38 1.68
C VAL A 413 5.54 -14.89 1.93
N THR A 414 6.12 -14.17 0.97
CA THR A 414 6.02 -12.71 0.88
C THR A 414 5.25 -12.35 -0.37
N ALA A 415 4.19 -11.55 -0.26
CA ALA A 415 3.32 -11.21 -1.39
C ALA A 415 2.98 -9.72 -1.40
N GLY A 416 3.14 -9.05 -2.54
CA GLY A 416 2.76 -7.66 -2.76
C GLY A 416 2.17 -7.47 -4.16
N VAL A 417 0.92 -7.03 -4.25
CA VAL A 417 0.12 -7.09 -5.50
C VAL A 417 -0.33 -5.75 -6.05
N GLU A 418 -0.14 -4.64 -5.33
CA GLU A 418 -0.60 -3.32 -5.80
C GLU A 418 0.36 -2.62 -6.78
N GLY A 419 1.60 -3.11 -6.89
CA GLY A 419 2.63 -2.53 -7.74
C GLY A 419 2.64 -3.08 -9.17
N ASN A 420 2.82 -4.40 -9.31
CA ASN A 420 3.08 -5.06 -10.59
C ASN A 420 2.29 -6.38 -10.76
N ALA A 421 1.13 -6.51 -10.09
CA ALA A 421 0.27 -7.67 -10.34
C ALA A 421 -0.10 -7.71 -11.83
N MET A 422 -0.04 -8.91 -12.40
CA MET A 422 -0.05 -9.09 -13.84
C MET A 422 -0.85 -10.32 -14.24
N ARG A 423 -1.56 -10.22 -15.36
CA ARG A 423 -2.07 -11.35 -16.14
C ARG A 423 -1.07 -11.65 -17.25
N MET A 424 -0.10 -12.52 -16.97
CA MET A 424 1.06 -12.75 -17.84
C MET A 424 0.71 -13.19 -19.27
N GLY A 425 -0.45 -13.82 -19.47
CA GLY A 425 -0.93 -14.22 -20.81
C GLY A 425 -1.62 -13.10 -21.61
N THR A 426 -1.75 -11.89 -21.06
CA THR A 426 -2.50 -10.78 -21.69
C THR A 426 -1.75 -9.45 -21.59
N ASP A 427 -1.17 -9.16 -20.43
CA ASP A 427 -0.39 -7.95 -20.22
C ASP A 427 0.93 -7.98 -21.01
N ILE A 428 1.40 -6.80 -21.43
CA ILE A 428 2.58 -6.67 -22.28
C ILE A 428 3.83 -6.50 -21.40
N GLY A 429 4.86 -7.30 -21.67
CA GLY A 429 6.18 -7.19 -21.04
C GLY A 429 6.83 -5.83 -21.33
N SER A 430 7.48 -5.25 -20.32
CA SER A 430 7.99 -3.87 -20.40
C SER A 430 9.42 -3.75 -20.95
N PHE A 431 10.12 -4.86 -21.16
CA PHE A 431 11.50 -4.85 -21.66
C PHE A 431 11.87 -6.12 -22.42
N TYR A 432 12.87 -5.98 -23.28
CA TYR A 432 13.59 -7.07 -23.94
C TYR A 432 14.90 -7.29 -23.18
N GLU A 433 15.16 -8.51 -22.68
CA GLU A 433 16.27 -8.77 -21.75
C GLU A 433 17.65 -8.26 -22.20
N PRO A 434 18.07 -8.40 -23.48
CA PRO A 434 19.32 -7.83 -23.98
C PRO A 434 19.41 -6.29 -23.92
N GLU A 435 18.27 -5.62 -23.79
CA GLU A 435 18.10 -4.18 -23.71
C GLU A 435 17.38 -3.78 -22.41
N ALA A 436 17.37 -4.67 -21.41
CA ALA A 436 16.61 -4.46 -20.19
C ALA A 436 17.05 -3.15 -19.53
N PRO A 437 16.10 -2.24 -19.22
CA PRO A 437 16.44 -1.09 -18.42
C PRO A 437 16.88 -1.59 -17.05
N ASP A 438 17.86 -0.91 -16.50
CA ASP A 438 18.37 -1.20 -15.17
C ASP A 438 17.25 -1.22 -14.11
N THR A 439 16.21 -0.40 -14.26
CA THR A 439 15.14 -0.23 -13.25
C THR A 439 13.79 -0.85 -13.65
N ILE A 440 13.17 -1.62 -12.74
CA ILE A 440 11.74 -1.97 -12.82
C ILE A 440 10.90 -0.83 -12.22
N ALA A 441 9.95 -0.30 -12.98
CA ALA A 441 9.21 0.92 -12.63
C ALA A 441 8.25 0.81 -11.42
N LYS A 442 7.93 -0.41 -10.97
CA LYS A 442 7.14 -0.69 -9.76
C LYS A 442 7.49 -2.07 -9.21
N PRO A 443 7.87 -2.20 -7.94
CA PRO A 443 8.03 -3.50 -7.32
C PRO A 443 6.69 -4.00 -6.77
N GLY A 444 6.55 -5.29 -6.89
CA GLY A 444 5.64 -6.19 -6.22
C GLY A 444 6.20 -7.58 -6.52
N THR A 445 5.87 -8.57 -5.71
CA THR A 445 6.40 -9.92 -5.89
C THR A 445 5.55 -10.90 -5.11
N ILE A 446 5.54 -12.16 -5.55
CA ILE A 446 5.10 -13.28 -4.72
C ILE A 446 6.25 -14.28 -4.66
N ASN A 447 6.99 -14.26 -3.56
CA ASN A 447 8.06 -15.21 -3.30
C ASN A 447 7.59 -16.26 -2.29
N ILE A 448 7.91 -17.52 -2.60
CA ILE A 448 7.49 -18.68 -1.81
C ILE A 448 8.71 -19.57 -1.54
N LEU A 449 9.07 -19.75 -0.28
CA LEU A 449 10.00 -20.79 0.16
C LEU A 449 9.20 -21.98 0.71
N LEU A 450 9.30 -23.13 0.05
CA LEU A 450 8.63 -24.37 0.41
C LEU A 450 9.59 -25.34 1.08
N LEU A 451 9.24 -25.72 2.31
CA LEU A 451 9.94 -26.71 3.12
C LEU A 451 9.01 -27.89 3.38
N SER A 452 9.58 -29.10 3.40
CA SER A 452 8.86 -30.31 3.80
C SER A 452 9.72 -31.18 4.68
N ASN A 453 9.07 -31.95 5.56
CA ASN A 453 9.72 -33.03 6.28
C ASN A 453 9.84 -34.32 5.44
N MET A 454 9.29 -34.39 4.23
CA MET A 454 9.44 -35.54 3.35
C MET A 454 10.62 -35.32 2.42
N LYS A 455 11.27 -36.41 1.97
CA LYS A 455 12.34 -36.33 0.98
C LYS A 455 11.75 -36.31 -0.44
N LEU A 456 11.64 -35.13 -1.02
CA LEU A 456 11.16 -34.95 -2.39
C LEU A 456 12.24 -35.36 -3.40
N THR A 457 11.89 -36.20 -4.37
CA THR A 457 12.77 -36.47 -5.52
C THR A 457 12.91 -35.22 -6.41
N PRO A 458 13.92 -35.12 -7.30
CA PRO A 458 14.02 -34.01 -8.25
C PRO A 458 12.76 -33.79 -9.09
N ARG A 459 12.10 -34.89 -9.49
CA ARG A 459 10.80 -34.87 -10.17
C ARG A 459 9.70 -34.27 -9.28
N ALA A 460 9.65 -34.68 -8.01
CA ALA A 460 8.68 -34.15 -7.06
C ALA A 460 8.92 -32.65 -6.78
N MET A 461 10.16 -32.19 -6.68
CA MET A 461 10.47 -30.77 -6.47
C MET A 461 10.05 -29.91 -7.67
N THR A 462 10.37 -30.33 -8.90
CA THR A 462 9.95 -29.59 -10.10
C THR A 462 8.42 -29.59 -10.26
N ARG A 463 7.74 -30.70 -9.97
CA ARG A 463 6.27 -30.74 -9.98
C ARG A 463 5.64 -29.91 -8.87
N ALA A 464 6.32 -29.76 -7.72
CA ALA A 464 5.84 -28.92 -6.61
C ALA A 464 5.72 -27.45 -7.01
N ILE A 465 6.56 -26.94 -7.91
CA ILE A 465 6.44 -25.58 -8.46
C ILE A 465 5.09 -25.38 -9.13
N ILE A 466 4.59 -26.38 -9.88
CA ILE A 466 3.27 -26.30 -10.54
C ILE A 466 2.16 -26.25 -9.49
N SER A 467 2.17 -27.16 -8.50
CA SER A 467 1.13 -27.17 -7.46
C SER A 467 1.15 -25.90 -6.59
N ALA A 468 2.33 -25.37 -6.31
CA ALA A 468 2.49 -24.08 -5.65
C ALA A 468 1.94 -22.93 -6.51
N THR A 469 2.20 -22.94 -7.82
CA THR A 469 1.69 -21.94 -8.76
C THR A 469 0.17 -21.97 -8.85
N GLU A 470 -0.44 -23.16 -8.93
CA GLU A 470 -1.90 -23.33 -8.92
C GLU A 470 -2.52 -22.78 -7.62
N GLY A 471 -1.93 -23.11 -6.46
CA GLY A 471 -2.39 -22.57 -5.16
C GLY A 471 -2.27 -21.06 -5.06
N LYS A 472 -1.16 -20.48 -5.55
CA LYS A 472 -0.94 -19.04 -5.63
C LYS A 472 -1.98 -18.36 -6.52
N THR A 473 -2.18 -18.85 -7.74
CA THR A 473 -3.10 -18.24 -8.70
C THR A 473 -4.55 -18.34 -8.21
N ALA A 474 -4.94 -19.45 -7.57
CA ALA A 474 -6.24 -19.58 -6.92
C ALA A 474 -6.44 -18.52 -5.83
N ALA A 475 -5.44 -18.27 -4.97
CA ALA A 475 -5.56 -17.22 -3.93
C ALA A 475 -5.74 -15.81 -4.52
N ILE A 476 -5.08 -15.52 -5.64
CA ILE A 476 -5.20 -14.25 -6.37
C ILE A 476 -6.60 -14.11 -6.99
N GLU A 477 -7.13 -15.20 -7.55
CA GLU A 477 -8.48 -15.27 -8.12
C GLU A 477 -9.57 -15.13 -7.05
N ASP A 478 -9.46 -15.85 -5.94
CA ASP A 478 -10.39 -15.79 -4.80
C ASP A 478 -10.48 -14.38 -4.20
N LEU A 479 -9.36 -13.65 -4.24
CA LEU A 479 -9.33 -12.25 -3.84
C LEU A 479 -9.75 -11.29 -4.96
N ASP A 480 -10.00 -11.71 -6.21
CA ASP A 480 -10.23 -10.81 -7.35
C ASP A 480 -9.17 -9.70 -7.43
N ILE A 481 -7.89 -10.08 -7.29
CA ILE A 481 -6.79 -9.14 -7.48
C ILE A 481 -6.74 -8.73 -8.95
N ARG A 482 -6.68 -7.42 -9.21
CA ARG A 482 -6.70 -6.86 -10.57
C ARG A 482 -5.30 -6.65 -11.12
N SER A 483 -5.15 -6.77 -12.44
CA SER A 483 -3.89 -6.40 -13.10
C SER A 483 -3.57 -4.93 -12.85
N SER A 484 -2.31 -4.63 -12.54
CA SER A 484 -1.80 -3.26 -12.40
C SER A 484 -1.70 -2.54 -13.75
N TYR A 485 -1.86 -3.26 -14.86
CA TYR A 485 -1.71 -2.78 -16.23
C TYR A 485 -3.06 -2.71 -16.94
N SER A 486 -3.93 -3.70 -16.73
CA SER A 486 -5.22 -3.83 -17.41
C SER A 486 -6.38 -4.15 -16.45
N GLY A 487 -6.28 -3.66 -15.20
CA GLY A 487 -7.20 -4.01 -14.10
C GLY A 487 -8.67 -3.70 -14.32
N GLY A 488 -9.00 -2.79 -15.25
CA GLY A 488 -10.37 -2.53 -15.67
C GLY A 488 -11.07 -3.77 -16.25
N SER A 489 -10.33 -4.66 -16.91
CA SER A 489 -10.88 -5.83 -17.63
C SER A 489 -10.27 -7.17 -17.22
N HIS A 490 -9.10 -7.17 -16.56
CA HIS A 490 -8.41 -8.41 -16.22
C HIS A 490 -8.06 -8.55 -14.74
N SER A 491 -8.34 -9.73 -14.19
CA SER A 491 -7.75 -10.21 -12.94
C SER A 491 -6.29 -10.62 -13.17
N ALA A 492 -5.44 -10.44 -12.16
CA ALA A 492 -4.06 -10.92 -12.19
C ALA A 492 -3.99 -12.45 -12.02
N THR A 493 -2.86 -13.05 -12.40
CA THR A 493 -2.55 -14.47 -12.16
C THR A 493 -1.32 -14.67 -11.28
N GLY A 494 -0.62 -13.58 -10.98
CA GLY A 494 0.66 -13.50 -10.29
C GLY A 494 1.19 -12.07 -10.32
N THR A 495 2.48 -11.91 -10.07
CA THR A 495 3.22 -10.68 -10.34
C THR A 495 4.29 -10.92 -11.41
N GLY A 496 4.88 -9.83 -11.93
CA GLY A 496 5.99 -9.93 -12.90
C GLY A 496 7.29 -10.52 -12.37
N THR A 497 7.39 -10.81 -11.07
CA THR A 497 8.64 -11.23 -10.41
C THR A 497 8.43 -12.40 -9.44
N ASP A 498 7.38 -13.19 -9.64
CA ASP A 498 7.08 -14.35 -8.79
C ASP A 498 8.25 -15.34 -8.77
N ASN A 499 8.69 -15.76 -7.59
CA ASN A 499 9.73 -16.78 -7.45
C ASN A 499 9.41 -17.84 -6.39
N ILE A 500 9.89 -19.06 -6.62
CA ILE A 500 9.67 -20.21 -5.72
C ILE A 500 10.99 -20.93 -5.50
N ILE A 501 11.29 -21.26 -4.23
CA ILE A 501 12.30 -22.24 -3.85
C ILE A 501 11.60 -23.44 -3.22
N VAL A 502 11.95 -24.66 -3.66
CA VAL A 502 11.52 -25.92 -3.06
C VAL A 502 12.74 -26.64 -2.52
N ALA A 503 12.80 -26.92 -1.21
CA ALA A 503 13.86 -27.70 -0.58
C ALA A 503 13.52 -29.20 -0.51
N GLU A 504 14.52 -30.08 -0.70
CA GLU A 504 14.29 -31.53 -0.79
C GLU A 504 13.71 -32.18 0.48
N GLY A 505 13.96 -31.62 1.67
CA GLY A 505 13.52 -32.20 2.94
C GLY A 505 14.24 -33.48 3.37
N GLU A 506 13.82 -34.03 4.53
CA GLU A 506 14.44 -35.20 5.17
C GLU A 506 13.38 -36.14 5.74
N GLY A 507 13.15 -37.26 5.07
CA GLY A 507 12.20 -38.25 5.57
C GLY A 507 11.89 -39.30 4.54
N GLN A 508 10.65 -39.80 4.57
CA GLN A 508 10.18 -40.76 3.59
C GLN A 508 10.21 -40.14 2.19
N ILE A 509 10.64 -40.95 1.20
CA ILE A 509 10.75 -40.49 -0.18
C ILE A 509 9.37 -40.29 -0.78
N ILE A 510 9.16 -39.12 -1.40
CA ILE A 510 7.96 -38.77 -2.17
C ILE A 510 8.38 -38.43 -3.59
N ASP A 511 7.86 -39.19 -4.56
CA ASP A 511 8.22 -39.05 -5.98
C ASP A 511 7.19 -38.25 -6.81
N ALA A 512 6.05 -37.88 -6.22
CA ALA A 512 5.00 -37.15 -6.91
C ALA A 512 4.31 -36.14 -6.00
N THR A 513 4.12 -34.94 -6.54
CA THR A 513 3.53 -33.76 -5.89
C THR A 513 2.49 -33.08 -6.77
N GLY A 514 1.87 -33.83 -7.70
CA GLY A 514 0.78 -33.32 -8.54
C GLY A 514 -0.59 -33.37 -7.85
N GLY A 515 -1.63 -32.83 -8.50
CA GLY A 515 -2.97 -32.66 -7.91
C GLY A 515 -3.69 -33.95 -7.46
N HIS A 516 -3.28 -35.12 -7.96
CA HIS A 516 -3.81 -36.42 -7.49
C HIS A 516 -3.07 -36.99 -6.27
N THR A 517 -2.10 -36.26 -5.73
CA THR A 517 -1.28 -36.71 -4.59
C THR A 517 -1.56 -35.86 -3.37
N LYS A 518 -1.50 -36.48 -2.19
CA LYS A 518 -1.69 -35.75 -0.94
C LYS A 518 -0.62 -34.68 -0.71
N MET A 519 0.62 -34.94 -1.12
CA MET A 519 1.69 -33.94 -1.03
C MET A 519 1.42 -32.74 -1.94
N GLY A 520 0.97 -32.97 -3.18
CA GLY A 520 0.60 -31.88 -4.09
C GLY A 520 -0.56 -31.03 -3.56
N GLU A 521 -1.60 -31.67 -3.02
CA GLU A 521 -2.72 -30.99 -2.34
C GLU A 521 -2.22 -30.14 -1.16
N LEU A 522 -1.39 -30.71 -0.27
CA LEU A 522 -0.82 -29.99 0.87
C LEU A 522 0.00 -28.77 0.43
N ILE A 523 0.84 -28.92 -0.59
CA ILE A 523 1.63 -27.82 -1.15
C ILE A 523 0.71 -26.71 -1.66
N ALA A 524 -0.24 -27.04 -2.55
CA ALA A 524 -1.16 -26.07 -3.12
C ALA A 524 -1.97 -25.34 -2.03
N ALA A 525 -2.54 -26.07 -1.07
CA ALA A 525 -3.33 -25.50 0.02
C ALA A 525 -2.49 -24.64 0.98
N THR A 526 -1.24 -25.02 1.25
CA THR A 526 -0.35 -24.24 2.14
C THR A 526 0.06 -22.94 1.46
N VAL A 527 0.37 -22.99 0.16
CA VAL A 527 0.70 -21.80 -0.63
C VAL A 527 -0.50 -20.87 -0.77
N HIS A 528 -1.68 -21.42 -1.06
CA HIS A 528 -2.92 -20.66 -1.15
C HIS A 528 -3.14 -19.79 0.08
N ASP A 529 -3.18 -20.41 1.27
CA ASP A 529 -3.39 -19.69 2.53
C ASP A 529 -2.23 -18.73 2.84
N GLY A 530 -1.00 -19.10 2.45
CA GLY A 530 0.18 -18.25 2.62
C GLY A 530 0.13 -16.99 1.77
N VAL A 531 -0.34 -17.08 0.53
CA VAL A 531 -0.52 -15.93 -0.37
C VAL A 531 -1.65 -15.04 0.13
N LEU A 532 -2.78 -15.61 0.56
CA LEU A 532 -3.88 -14.83 1.16
C LEU A 532 -3.41 -14.03 2.38
N GLU A 533 -2.70 -14.68 3.32
CA GLU A 533 -2.21 -14.03 4.53
C GLU A 533 -1.12 -13.00 4.23
N ALA A 534 -0.21 -13.29 3.29
CA ALA A 534 0.85 -12.35 2.92
C ALA A 534 0.27 -11.09 2.22
N ILE A 535 -0.69 -11.25 1.31
CA ILE A 535 -1.40 -10.13 0.68
C ILE A 535 -2.16 -9.32 1.73
N ARG A 536 -2.82 -9.99 2.69
CA ARG A 536 -3.50 -9.32 3.79
C ARG A 536 -2.53 -8.47 4.61
N ARG A 537 -1.37 -9.00 4.99
CA ARG A 537 -0.35 -8.27 5.79
C ARG A 537 0.26 -7.10 5.01
N GLN A 538 0.63 -7.32 3.75
CA GLN A 538 1.34 -6.33 2.95
C GLN A 538 0.42 -5.24 2.38
N ASN A 539 -0.73 -5.61 1.83
CA ASN A 539 -1.62 -4.71 1.09
C ASN A 539 -2.96 -4.46 1.79
N GLY A 540 -3.28 -5.14 2.88
CA GLY A 540 -4.57 -5.00 3.56
C GLY A 540 -5.76 -5.56 2.80
N LEU A 541 -5.53 -6.26 1.69
CA LEU A 541 -6.59 -6.77 0.84
C LEU A 541 -7.14 -8.07 1.41
N THR A 542 -8.46 -8.11 1.57
CA THR A 542 -9.23 -9.30 1.96
C THR A 542 -10.42 -9.47 1.01
N ALA A 543 -11.08 -10.63 1.03
CA ALA A 543 -12.28 -10.87 0.23
C ALA A 543 -13.41 -9.88 0.57
N GLY A 544 -13.53 -9.51 1.85
CA GLY A 544 -14.53 -8.58 2.38
C GLY A 544 -14.16 -7.10 2.29
N ARG A 545 -13.14 -6.73 1.50
CA ARG A 545 -12.75 -5.31 1.32
C ARG A 545 -13.85 -4.49 0.67
N SER A 546 -13.82 -3.18 0.93
CA SER A 546 -14.89 -2.28 0.54
C SER A 546 -15.06 -2.17 -0.98
N ILE A 547 -16.28 -1.78 -1.39
CA ILE A 547 -16.58 -1.52 -2.80
C ILE A 547 -15.73 -0.38 -3.37
N PHE A 548 -15.36 0.60 -2.54
CA PHE A 548 -14.48 1.70 -2.93
C PHE A 548 -13.07 1.22 -3.28
N LYS A 549 -12.54 0.24 -2.53
CA LYS A 549 -11.25 -0.36 -2.88
C LYS A 549 -11.33 -1.13 -4.20
N ARG A 550 -12.43 -1.87 -4.43
CA ARG A 550 -12.66 -2.58 -5.70
C ARG A 550 -12.81 -1.65 -6.90
N LEU A 551 -13.41 -0.47 -6.72
CA LEU A 551 -13.47 0.60 -7.72
C LEU A 551 -12.06 1.12 -8.03
N GLU A 552 -11.26 1.40 -7.00
CA GLU A 552 -9.87 1.85 -7.14
C GLU A 552 -9.02 0.82 -7.91
N GLU A 553 -9.11 -0.46 -7.55
CA GLU A 553 -8.41 -1.58 -8.21
C GLU A 553 -8.75 -1.70 -9.71
N ARG A 554 -9.95 -1.28 -10.11
CA ARG A 554 -10.43 -1.24 -11.50
C ARG A 554 -10.20 0.10 -12.20
N ASN A 555 -9.50 1.04 -11.55
CA ASN A 555 -9.26 2.41 -12.03
C ASN A 555 -10.53 3.22 -12.31
N ILE A 556 -11.61 2.98 -11.54
CA ILE A 556 -12.87 3.71 -11.65
C ILE A 556 -12.86 4.86 -10.63
N ASP A 557 -12.68 6.09 -11.12
CA ASP A 557 -12.68 7.30 -10.30
C ASP A 557 -14.09 7.91 -10.23
N LEU A 558 -14.73 7.81 -9.06
CA LEU A 558 -16.06 8.36 -8.84
C LEU A 558 -16.16 9.87 -9.11
N SER A 559 -15.06 10.62 -8.95
CA SER A 559 -15.04 12.06 -9.26
C SER A 559 -15.26 12.28 -10.75
N LYS A 560 -14.58 11.50 -11.60
CA LYS A 560 -14.75 11.54 -13.05
C LYS A 560 -16.14 11.05 -13.47
N ILE A 561 -16.59 9.93 -12.90
CA ILE A 561 -17.93 9.38 -13.17
C ILE A 561 -19.04 10.36 -12.78
N CYS A 562 -18.84 11.17 -11.75
CA CYS A 562 -19.78 12.21 -11.32
C CYS A 562 -19.48 13.58 -11.95
N HIS A 563 -18.67 13.67 -13.01
CA HIS A 563 -18.32 14.93 -13.70
C HIS A 563 -17.78 16.04 -12.78
N ASN A 564 -17.03 15.65 -11.74
CA ASN A 564 -16.51 16.52 -10.68
C ASN A 564 -17.60 17.24 -9.85
N ASP A 565 -18.86 16.80 -9.91
CA ASP A 565 -19.93 17.26 -9.02
C ASP A 565 -19.78 16.60 -7.64
N SER A 566 -19.40 17.40 -6.64
CA SER A 566 -19.16 16.93 -5.28
C SER A 566 -20.43 16.48 -4.57
N ALA A 567 -21.59 17.08 -4.85
CA ALA A 567 -22.86 16.71 -4.25
C ALA A 567 -23.35 15.38 -4.80
N LEU A 568 -23.25 15.19 -6.12
CA LEU A 568 -23.57 13.92 -6.77
C LEU A 568 -22.63 12.81 -6.28
N ARG A 569 -21.33 13.08 -6.24
CA ARG A 569 -20.34 12.13 -5.73
C ARG A 569 -20.66 11.71 -4.29
N THR A 570 -20.97 12.66 -3.41
CA THR A 570 -21.34 12.36 -2.01
C THR A 570 -22.57 11.46 -1.93
N ARG A 571 -23.60 11.72 -2.75
CA ARG A 571 -24.79 10.87 -2.84
C ARG A 571 -24.45 9.45 -3.31
N VAL A 572 -23.61 9.31 -4.33
CA VAL A 572 -23.16 8.00 -4.84
C VAL A 572 -22.37 7.26 -3.76
N GLU A 573 -21.45 7.93 -3.07
CA GLU A 573 -20.71 7.36 -1.94
C GLU A 573 -21.66 6.89 -0.83
N GLN A 574 -22.66 7.68 -0.45
CA GLN A 574 -23.67 7.30 0.55
C GLN A 574 -24.51 6.08 0.14
N LEU A 575 -24.89 5.98 -1.15
CA LEU A 575 -25.57 4.79 -1.66
C LEU A 575 -24.64 3.57 -1.57
N LEU A 576 -23.39 3.71 -2.00
CA LEU A 576 -22.41 2.62 -1.98
C LEU A 576 -21.96 2.20 -0.57
N LEU A 577 -22.23 3.00 0.46
CA LEU A 577 -22.08 2.58 1.86
C LEU A 577 -23.16 1.59 2.32
N GLN A 578 -24.28 1.51 1.60
CA GLN A 578 -25.35 0.56 1.91
C GLN A 578 -25.05 -0.82 1.30
N PRO A 579 -25.11 -1.92 2.08
CA PRO A 579 -24.75 -3.25 1.61
C PRO A 579 -25.48 -3.69 0.33
N ARG A 580 -26.77 -3.36 0.20
CA ARG A 580 -27.59 -3.70 -0.98
C ARG A 580 -26.98 -3.15 -2.28
N TYR A 581 -26.57 -1.89 -2.27
CA TYR A 581 -26.07 -1.20 -3.45
C TYR A 581 -24.61 -1.54 -3.74
N ALA A 582 -23.80 -1.71 -2.70
CA ALA A 582 -22.44 -2.24 -2.83
C ALA A 582 -22.45 -3.64 -3.46
N SER A 583 -23.34 -4.54 -3.01
CA SER A 583 -23.46 -5.90 -3.57
C SER A 583 -23.97 -5.91 -5.01
N PHE A 584 -24.90 -5.02 -5.37
CA PHE A 584 -25.31 -4.85 -6.77
C PHE A 584 -24.12 -4.49 -7.66
N LEU A 585 -23.31 -3.51 -7.24
CA LEU A 585 -22.13 -3.12 -8.00
C LEU A 585 -21.06 -4.22 -8.05
N ALA A 586 -20.85 -4.94 -6.94
CA ALA A 586 -19.93 -6.08 -6.92
C ALA A 586 -20.35 -7.17 -7.93
N ALA A 587 -21.65 -7.48 -8.01
CA ALA A 587 -22.17 -8.43 -9.01
C ALA A 587 -21.99 -7.91 -10.45
N ALA A 588 -22.19 -6.60 -10.67
CA ALA A 588 -21.94 -5.98 -11.96
C ALA A 588 -20.49 -6.10 -12.42
N PHE A 589 -19.50 -6.07 -11.51
CA PHE A 589 -18.09 -6.34 -11.85
C PHE A 589 -17.92 -7.73 -12.45
N THR A 590 -18.46 -8.77 -11.81
CA THR A 590 -18.38 -10.14 -12.33
C THR A 590 -19.09 -10.28 -13.67
N ILE A 591 -20.32 -9.75 -13.80
CA ILE A 591 -21.06 -9.82 -15.06
C ILE A 591 -20.31 -9.10 -16.17
N SER A 592 -19.66 -7.98 -15.86
CA SER A 592 -18.85 -7.24 -16.83
C SER A 592 -17.64 -8.06 -17.28
N ASP A 593 -16.87 -8.62 -16.34
CA ASP A 593 -15.68 -9.43 -16.68
C ASP A 593 -16.08 -10.63 -17.56
N GLU A 594 -17.20 -11.30 -17.26
CA GLU A 594 -17.69 -12.46 -18.00
C GLU A 594 -18.32 -12.10 -19.35
N TYR A 595 -18.98 -10.94 -19.45
CA TYR A 595 -19.51 -10.42 -20.73
C TYR A 595 -18.40 -10.07 -21.70
N GLU A 596 -17.34 -9.38 -21.23
CA GLU A 596 -16.17 -9.04 -22.06
C GLU A 596 -15.43 -10.30 -22.56
N ARG A 597 -15.52 -11.41 -21.82
CA ARG A 597 -15.00 -12.74 -22.23
C ARG A 597 -15.95 -13.52 -23.15
N GLY A 598 -17.17 -13.04 -23.36
CA GLY A 598 -18.21 -13.74 -24.12
C GLY A 598 -18.84 -14.94 -23.40
N LEU A 599 -18.61 -15.09 -22.08
CA LEU A 599 -19.21 -16.14 -21.25
C LEU A 599 -20.66 -15.79 -20.86
N ILE A 600 -20.98 -14.49 -20.84
CA ILE A 600 -22.34 -13.97 -20.81
C ILE A 600 -22.58 -13.24 -22.15
N SER A 601 -23.66 -13.57 -22.85
CA SER A 601 -24.00 -12.95 -24.14
C SER A 601 -25.32 -12.18 -24.12
N ASP A 602 -26.25 -12.54 -23.23
CA ASP A 602 -27.54 -11.85 -23.06
C ASP A 602 -27.58 -11.07 -21.74
N LEU A 603 -27.77 -9.76 -21.85
CA LEU A 603 -27.85 -8.83 -20.73
C LEU A 603 -29.29 -8.49 -20.32
N ALA A 604 -30.33 -9.11 -20.90
CA ALA A 604 -31.73 -8.76 -20.61
C ALA A 604 -32.09 -8.83 -19.11
N ALA A 605 -31.65 -9.90 -18.43
CA ALA A 605 -31.87 -10.07 -16.99
C ALA A 605 -31.12 -9.00 -16.17
N PHE A 606 -29.85 -8.74 -16.50
CA PHE A 606 -29.06 -7.70 -15.86
C PHE A 606 -29.66 -6.30 -16.09
N ASN A 607 -30.12 -6.02 -17.30
CA ASN A 607 -30.78 -4.77 -17.68
C ASN A 607 -32.05 -4.53 -16.85
N SER A 608 -32.85 -5.57 -16.64
CA SER A 608 -34.05 -5.51 -15.80
C SER A 608 -33.69 -5.27 -14.33
N TRP A 609 -32.60 -5.86 -13.86
CA TRP A 609 -32.09 -5.61 -12.51
C TRP A 609 -31.61 -4.17 -12.33
N CYS A 610 -30.83 -3.63 -13.26
CA CYS A 610 -30.42 -2.21 -13.26
C CYS A 610 -31.64 -1.28 -13.15
N GLN A 611 -32.68 -1.55 -13.94
CA GLN A 611 -33.92 -0.76 -13.92
C GLN A 611 -34.61 -0.80 -12.55
N ALA A 612 -34.76 -1.99 -11.96
CA ALA A 612 -35.37 -2.14 -10.64
C ALA A 612 -34.58 -1.44 -9.53
N VAL A 613 -33.24 -1.44 -9.61
CA VAL A 613 -32.39 -0.72 -8.64
C VAL A 613 -32.51 0.80 -8.84
N ALA A 614 -32.55 1.28 -10.07
CA ALA A 614 -32.73 2.70 -10.37
C ALA A 614 -34.08 3.22 -9.86
N ASP A 615 -35.17 2.48 -10.11
CA ASP A 615 -36.50 2.82 -9.60
C ASP A 615 -36.52 2.87 -8.06
N ALA A 616 -35.84 1.93 -7.41
CA ALA A 616 -35.73 1.88 -5.95
C ALA A 616 -34.94 3.06 -5.37
N ILE A 617 -33.86 3.49 -6.03
CA ILE A 617 -33.08 4.67 -5.61
C ILE A 617 -33.88 5.97 -5.82
N ALA A 618 -34.66 6.04 -6.90
CA ALA A 618 -35.46 7.22 -7.23
C ALA A 618 -36.78 7.30 -6.42
N GLY A 619 -37.24 6.19 -5.85
CA GLY A 619 -38.54 6.09 -5.19
C GLY A 619 -39.74 6.16 -6.16
N ARG A 620 -39.49 6.10 -7.46
CA ARG A 620 -40.48 6.17 -8.55
C ARG A 620 -39.91 5.49 -9.80
N PRO A 621 -40.75 5.08 -10.76
CA PRO A 621 -40.28 4.64 -12.07
C PRO A 621 -39.43 5.73 -12.74
N VAL A 622 -38.25 5.36 -13.21
CA VAL A 622 -37.35 6.19 -14.01
C VAL A 622 -37.03 5.47 -15.32
N ILE A 623 -36.52 6.19 -16.31
CA ILE A 623 -35.97 5.56 -17.51
C ILE A 623 -34.46 5.70 -17.41
N LEU A 624 -33.73 4.59 -17.30
CA LEU A 624 -32.26 4.63 -17.36
C LEU A 624 -31.83 5.17 -18.73
N GLY A 625 -30.99 6.21 -18.73
CA GLY A 625 -30.34 6.68 -19.95
C GLY A 625 -29.29 5.68 -20.44
N GLU A 626 -28.87 5.82 -21.69
CA GLU A 626 -27.66 5.15 -22.17
C GLU A 626 -26.45 5.82 -21.52
N ALA A 627 -25.64 5.04 -20.81
CA ALA A 627 -24.44 5.52 -20.12
C ALA A 627 -23.25 5.68 -21.08
N ALA A 628 -23.52 6.09 -22.33
CA ALA A 628 -22.57 6.01 -23.44
C ALA A 628 -21.33 6.91 -23.27
N ASP A 629 -21.42 7.93 -22.40
CA ASP A 629 -20.35 8.90 -22.19
C ASP A 629 -19.37 8.51 -21.07
N LEU A 630 -19.59 7.37 -20.39
CA LEU A 630 -18.66 6.87 -19.36
C LEU A 630 -17.58 6.01 -20.02
N ASP A 631 -16.31 6.32 -19.75
CA ASP A 631 -15.15 5.51 -20.16
C ASP A 631 -15.07 4.21 -19.33
N LEU A 632 -16.04 3.32 -19.54
CA LEU A 632 -16.24 2.06 -18.82
C LEU A 632 -16.79 0.98 -19.77
N PRO A 633 -16.54 -0.32 -19.47
CA PRO A 633 -17.21 -1.42 -20.17
C PRO A 633 -18.74 -1.26 -20.13
N PRO A 634 -19.49 -1.69 -21.17
CA PRO A 634 -20.92 -1.41 -21.30
C PRO A 634 -21.77 -1.83 -20.09
N VAL A 635 -21.45 -2.98 -19.49
CA VAL A 635 -22.12 -3.50 -18.28
C VAL A 635 -21.89 -2.56 -17.09
N LEU A 636 -20.65 -2.11 -16.87
CA LEU A 636 -20.31 -1.20 -15.77
C LEU A 636 -20.82 0.21 -16.00
N ALA A 637 -20.76 0.72 -17.23
CA ALA A 637 -21.35 2.00 -17.59
C ALA A 637 -22.83 2.02 -17.21
N LYS A 638 -23.57 0.98 -17.58
CA LYS A 638 -25.00 0.84 -17.22
C LYS A 638 -25.22 0.70 -15.71
N ALA A 639 -24.40 -0.08 -15.02
CA ALA A 639 -24.47 -0.20 -13.56
C ALA A 639 -24.19 1.13 -12.85
N MET A 640 -23.25 1.93 -13.36
CA MET A 640 -22.94 3.26 -12.83
C MET A 640 -24.09 4.24 -13.04
N ALA A 641 -24.72 4.24 -14.22
CA ALA A 641 -25.85 5.11 -14.50
C ALA A 641 -27.02 4.95 -13.52
N VAL A 642 -27.20 3.76 -12.93
CA VAL A 642 -28.16 3.51 -11.85
C VAL A 642 -27.94 4.44 -10.65
N PHE A 643 -26.69 4.72 -10.31
CA PHE A 643 -26.34 5.59 -9.18
C PHE A 643 -26.38 7.08 -9.53
N LEU A 644 -26.18 7.43 -10.80
CA LEU A 644 -26.23 8.81 -11.29
C LEU A 644 -27.67 9.33 -11.44
N GLY A 645 -28.64 8.43 -11.67
CA GLY A 645 -30.04 8.79 -11.83
C GLY A 645 -30.27 9.73 -13.02
N ASP A 646 -31.19 10.69 -12.88
CA ASP A 646 -31.54 11.66 -13.94
C ASP A 646 -30.34 12.58 -14.34
N HIS A 647 -29.27 12.65 -13.53
CA HIS A 647 -28.06 13.43 -13.85
C HIS A 647 -27.25 12.81 -15.00
N ALA A 648 -27.45 11.51 -15.28
CA ALA A 648 -26.82 10.84 -16.43
C ALA A 648 -27.33 11.35 -17.79
N ARG A 649 -28.41 12.14 -17.83
CA ARG A 649 -29.10 12.51 -19.09
C ARG A 649 -28.74 13.89 -19.64
N THR A 650 -28.26 14.81 -18.81
CA THR A 650 -28.23 16.23 -19.20
C THR A 650 -26.83 16.78 -19.41
N GLY A 651 -25.77 16.20 -18.84
CA GLY A 651 -24.43 16.83 -18.85
C GLY A 651 -24.45 18.29 -18.35
N THR A 652 -25.54 18.74 -17.71
CA THR A 652 -25.77 20.11 -17.28
C THR A 652 -26.29 20.12 -15.85
N ILE A 653 -25.63 20.96 -15.06
CA ILE A 653 -25.88 21.24 -13.64
C ILE A 653 -27.27 21.86 -13.50
N GLY A 654 -28.22 21.07 -13.03
CA GLY A 654 -29.54 21.55 -12.59
C GLY A 654 -29.57 21.63 -11.06
N ASN A 655 -29.45 22.83 -10.51
CA ASN A 655 -29.71 23.10 -9.09
C ASN A 655 -31.13 22.63 -8.73
N ILE A 656 -31.27 21.58 -7.91
CA ILE A 656 -32.54 21.26 -7.25
C ILE A 656 -32.30 21.25 -5.75
N ALA A 657 -32.72 22.35 -5.13
CA ALA A 657 -32.79 22.52 -3.69
C ALA A 657 -33.73 21.49 -3.05
N GLN A 658 -33.31 21.01 -1.88
CA GLN A 658 -34.12 20.55 -0.74
C GLN A 658 -35.48 19.89 -1.05
N ALA A 659 -35.54 18.57 -0.88
CA ALA A 659 -36.78 17.86 -0.60
C ALA A 659 -36.58 16.89 0.58
N THR A 660 -36.39 17.46 1.78
CA THR A 660 -36.69 16.79 3.04
C THR A 660 -37.89 17.48 3.66
N GLN A 661 -39.09 16.95 3.41
CA GLN A 661 -40.22 17.16 4.31
C GLN A 661 -40.48 15.85 5.07
N PRO A 662 -40.74 15.93 6.39
CA PRO A 662 -40.97 14.77 7.22
C PRO A 662 -42.38 14.21 6.97
N VAL A 663 -42.49 12.89 6.98
CA VAL A 663 -43.77 12.18 7.01
C VAL A 663 -44.38 12.36 8.39
N GLU A 664 -45.48 13.13 8.49
CA GLU A 664 -46.36 13.09 9.67
C GLU A 664 -47.29 11.87 9.58
N LYS A 665 -47.20 11.04 10.63
CA LYS A 665 -48.12 9.99 11.13
C LYS A 665 -48.65 8.91 10.19
#